data_AF-A0A174PEV4-F1
#
_entry.id   AF-A0A174PEV4-F1
#
_cell.length_a   1.000
_cell.length_b   1.000
_cell.length_c   1.000
_cell.angle_alpha   90.00
_cell.angle_beta   90.00
_cell.angle_gamma   90.00
#
_symmetry.space_group_name_H-M   'P 1'
#
loop_
_entity.id
_entity.type
_entity.pdbx_description
1 polymer ?
#
loop_
_entity_poly.entity_id
_entity_poly.type
_entity_poly.pdbx_seq_one_letter_code
_entity_poly.pdbx_strand_id
1 'polypeptide(L)'
;MEAIKLRDGFYWTGIIDDKLRVFDIVMYTEFGTTYNSYVMKTGNKVVLFETAKARFFDDYLEKLKEVIDVTKIDYLVTSHTEPDHAGSVERLLDYSPQMKILATPCAISFLKEIVNRDFVSIAVKDGQRMTIGQRTLHFMLVPNLHWPDTMYTFIEEEQILVTCDSFGSHYCLEEVVSDKIQNEDDYIKALRYYFDCIIGPYKPFMLKALDRVKSLDISMVCTGHGPVLVGDRIKQVMALYREWSTVVNPNGKKTVIIPYVSAYGYTGLLAEKIAEGIADSGDIDVRSYDMVTADTAKVQEELQFADGILFGTPTIIAEALRPIWDLTLGMFSVTHGGKYAGAFGSYGWSGEGVPHITERLKQLKMKVVNGFKVRFKPSEADLVSAYEFGYQFGCLVQSKKPGAAAAKGSRKLVKCLVCGEIFDSSIEICPVCGVGRENFVPVDDVVNDFTNNTASDYLILGNGAAGFNAAKAIRERDATGRIIMVSEEPYPSYNRPMLTKSLVAGLEPEQIAMVDAAWYEENQVRQMLGKRVESVDMDAREALLDDGTKLHFTKLIYALGSECFIPPMEGSKLPEVAAIRRLSDVRKVETLMMSTGKAVVIGGGVLGLEAAWELKKAGLEVTVLEMAPSLMGRQLDESSGEQLKIIASKAGVVIRTGVNVEAIEGDGHVSGVRLKTGEVVEAGMVIVSAGIRANIELAKKMGLETKKGVVVNELMETSVSGIYACGDCAQYHDTNYGIWPEAVEQGKTAGANAAGDSLEYTPVPAALTFHGMNTALFAAGDNGRNPNLYYKTVEFRDMGKEQYRKYYFLNNRMSGVILLGDLSRMAVMTEALENHAAYQDVMEN
;
A
#
# COMPACT_ATOMS: atom_id res chain seq x y z
N MET A 1 -23.25 -11.15 -58.52
CA MET A 1 -23.76 -9.77 -58.46
C MET A 1 -22.71 -8.87 -59.05
N GLU A 2 -23.12 -8.03 -60.00
CA GLU A 2 -22.27 -7.08 -60.73
C GLU A 2 -21.78 -5.94 -59.82
N ALA A 3 -20.67 -5.32 -60.17
CA ALA A 3 -20.17 -4.12 -59.50
C ALA A 3 -21.16 -2.94 -59.64
N ILE A 4 -21.33 -2.18 -58.56
CA ILE A 4 -22.35 -1.12 -58.49
C ILE A 4 -21.70 0.24 -58.72
N LYS A 5 -22.16 0.97 -59.75
CA LYS A 5 -21.73 2.35 -60.00
C LYS A 5 -22.42 3.29 -59.01
N LEU A 6 -21.65 3.87 -58.08
CA LEU A 6 -22.15 4.84 -57.10
C LEU A 6 -22.13 6.27 -57.64
N ARG A 7 -21.07 6.62 -58.38
CA ARG A 7 -20.93 7.89 -59.09
C ARG A 7 -20.08 7.69 -60.34
N ASP A 8 -19.99 8.70 -61.19
CA ASP A 8 -19.09 8.62 -62.34
C ASP A 8 -17.63 8.49 -61.87
N GLY A 9 -16.96 7.44 -62.34
CA GLY A 9 -15.61 7.08 -61.90
C GLY A 9 -15.50 6.47 -60.50
N PHE A 10 -16.60 6.27 -59.75
CA PHE A 10 -16.58 5.73 -58.38
C PHE A 10 -17.56 4.56 -58.22
N TYR A 11 -17.04 3.39 -57.83
CA TYR A 11 -17.76 2.11 -57.86
C TYR A 11 -17.63 1.38 -56.53
N TRP A 12 -18.67 0.65 -56.14
CA TRP A 12 -18.59 -0.36 -55.09
C TRP A 12 -18.26 -1.72 -55.71
N THR A 13 -17.24 -2.37 -55.17
CA THR A 13 -16.70 -3.66 -55.62
C THR A 13 -16.61 -4.68 -54.48
N GLY A 14 -17.30 -4.43 -53.37
CA GLY A 14 -17.27 -5.27 -52.18
C GLY A 14 -17.99 -6.62 -52.32
N ILE A 15 -18.13 -7.34 -51.21
CA ILE A 15 -18.76 -8.66 -51.13
C ILE A 15 -19.98 -8.62 -50.21
N ILE A 16 -21.02 -9.38 -50.59
CA ILE A 16 -22.21 -9.64 -49.77
C ILE A 16 -22.04 -11.01 -49.11
N ASP A 17 -22.29 -11.07 -47.81
CA ASP A 17 -22.26 -12.27 -46.98
C ASP A 17 -23.56 -12.37 -46.17
N ASP A 18 -24.64 -12.65 -46.89
CA ASP A 18 -26.01 -12.77 -46.39
C ASP A 18 -26.23 -13.98 -45.45
N LYS A 19 -25.31 -14.95 -45.49
CA LYS A 19 -25.35 -16.19 -44.70
C LYS A 19 -24.58 -16.12 -43.40
N LEU A 20 -23.79 -15.06 -43.16
CA LEU A 20 -23.11 -14.90 -41.88
C LEU A 20 -24.13 -14.73 -40.76
N ARG A 21 -23.93 -15.46 -39.66
CA ARG A 21 -24.77 -15.35 -38.45
C ARG A 21 -23.98 -15.02 -37.20
N VAL A 22 -22.68 -15.29 -37.19
CA VAL A 22 -21.79 -14.93 -36.07
C VAL A 22 -20.54 -14.28 -36.66
N PHE A 23 -20.32 -13.02 -36.33
CA PHE A 23 -19.14 -12.23 -36.66
C PHE A 23 -18.17 -12.25 -35.46
N ASP A 24 -16.87 -12.41 -35.75
CA ASP A 24 -15.78 -12.55 -34.76
C ASP A 24 -16.12 -13.37 -33.51
N ILE A 25 -16.73 -14.53 -33.75
CA ILE A 25 -17.02 -15.60 -32.77
C ILE A 25 -18.13 -15.24 -31.76
N VAL A 26 -18.42 -13.97 -31.50
CA VAL A 26 -19.34 -13.55 -30.42
C VAL A 26 -20.49 -12.64 -30.85
N MET A 27 -20.46 -12.02 -32.04
CA MET A 27 -21.49 -11.07 -32.47
C MET A 27 -22.53 -11.69 -33.39
N TYR A 28 -23.79 -11.75 -32.97
CA TYR A 28 -24.86 -12.23 -33.83
C TYR A 28 -25.19 -11.24 -34.97
N THR A 29 -25.23 -11.72 -36.21
CA THR A 29 -25.53 -10.93 -37.42
C THR A 29 -26.81 -11.43 -38.08
N GLU A 30 -27.95 -10.93 -37.59
CA GLU A 30 -29.29 -11.37 -38.02
C GLU A 30 -29.53 -11.21 -39.52
N PHE A 31 -29.04 -10.09 -40.08
CA PHE A 31 -29.25 -9.70 -41.47
C PHE A 31 -28.02 -9.94 -42.36
N GLY A 32 -27.06 -10.76 -41.92
CA GLY A 32 -25.77 -10.92 -42.59
C GLY A 32 -24.92 -9.65 -42.58
N THR A 33 -23.92 -9.58 -43.46
CA THR A 33 -23.04 -8.40 -43.57
C THR A 33 -22.56 -8.19 -45.01
N THR A 34 -21.89 -7.07 -45.25
CA THR A 34 -21.09 -6.83 -46.46
C THR A 34 -19.65 -6.51 -46.07
N TYR A 35 -18.70 -6.74 -46.96
CA TYR A 35 -17.32 -6.25 -46.86
C TYR A 35 -17.12 -5.27 -48.01
N ASN A 36 -17.26 -3.99 -47.71
CA ASN A 36 -17.31 -2.95 -48.72
C ASN A 36 -15.90 -2.53 -49.13
N SER A 37 -15.67 -2.55 -50.44
CA SER A 37 -14.49 -1.96 -51.05
C SER A 37 -14.92 -1.07 -52.20
N TYR A 38 -14.15 -0.01 -52.45
CA TYR A 38 -14.50 1.02 -53.42
C TYR A 38 -13.36 1.29 -54.41
N VAL A 39 -13.72 1.51 -55.67
CA VAL A 39 -12.78 1.84 -56.74
C VAL A 39 -13.05 3.26 -57.23
N MET A 40 -12.01 4.09 -57.21
CA MET A 40 -12.00 5.42 -57.81
C MET A 40 -11.06 5.46 -59.02
N LYS A 41 -11.60 5.85 -60.17
CA LYS A 41 -10.86 6.16 -61.39
C LYS A 41 -10.67 7.67 -61.49
N THR A 42 -9.42 8.14 -61.47
CA THR A 42 -9.10 9.56 -61.50
C THR A 42 -7.98 9.84 -62.51
N GLY A 43 -8.33 10.46 -63.64
CA GLY A 43 -7.41 10.57 -64.78
C GLY A 43 -7.00 9.19 -65.31
N ASN A 44 -5.69 8.92 -65.34
CA ASN A 44 -5.14 7.60 -65.70
C ASN A 44 -4.78 6.74 -64.48
N LYS A 45 -5.29 7.09 -63.30
CA LYS A 45 -4.98 6.41 -62.04
C LYS A 45 -6.17 5.62 -61.50
N VAL A 46 -5.87 4.48 -60.89
CA VAL A 46 -6.82 3.64 -60.16
C VAL A 46 -6.47 3.64 -58.67
N VAL A 47 -7.43 4.06 -57.84
CA VAL A 47 -7.33 4.04 -56.38
C VAL A 47 -8.38 3.07 -55.83
N LEU A 48 -7.92 2.12 -55.02
CA LEU A 48 -8.77 1.19 -54.29
C LEU A 48 -8.89 1.65 -52.82
N PHE A 49 -10.07 1.53 -52.22
CA PHE A 49 -10.30 1.79 -50.80
C PHE A 49 -10.81 0.53 -50.13
N GLU A 50 -10.11 0.09 -49.08
CA GLU A 50 -10.30 -1.19 -48.41
C GLU A 50 -10.23 -2.39 -49.36
N THR A 51 -10.25 -3.59 -48.79
CA THR A 51 -10.35 -4.86 -49.53
C THR A 51 -11.46 -5.71 -48.91
N ALA A 52 -11.44 -7.02 -49.15
CA ALA A 52 -12.40 -7.96 -48.57
C ALA A 52 -11.68 -9.04 -47.75
N LYS A 53 -12.46 -9.74 -46.93
CA LYS A 53 -11.98 -10.89 -46.15
C LYS A 53 -11.34 -11.94 -47.06
N ALA A 54 -10.18 -12.47 -46.65
CA ALA A 54 -9.35 -13.36 -47.47
C ALA A 54 -10.11 -14.53 -48.13
N ARG A 55 -11.08 -15.11 -47.42
CA ARG A 55 -11.89 -16.23 -47.93
C ARG A 55 -12.74 -15.90 -49.17
N PHE A 56 -13.03 -14.62 -49.39
CA PHE A 56 -13.83 -14.13 -50.52
C PHE A 56 -12.95 -13.55 -51.64
N PHE A 57 -11.63 -13.73 -51.58
CA PHE A 57 -10.72 -13.08 -52.53
C PHE A 57 -11.06 -13.39 -53.99
N ASP A 58 -11.38 -14.65 -54.33
CA ASP A 58 -11.60 -15.02 -55.73
C ASP A 58 -12.87 -14.36 -56.29
N ASP A 59 -13.97 -14.35 -55.53
CA ASP A 59 -15.20 -13.63 -55.89
C ASP A 59 -14.97 -12.12 -55.96
N TYR A 60 -14.18 -11.58 -55.03
CA TYR A 60 -13.82 -10.17 -54.97
C TYR A 60 -12.96 -9.74 -56.17
N LEU A 61 -12.02 -10.60 -56.59
CA LEU A 61 -11.17 -10.37 -57.74
C LEU A 61 -11.98 -10.29 -59.04
N GLU A 62 -12.95 -11.19 -59.22
CA GLU A 62 -13.83 -11.15 -60.40
C GLU A 62 -14.65 -9.85 -60.44
N LYS A 63 -15.18 -9.39 -59.31
CA LYS A 63 -15.87 -8.08 -59.23
C LYS A 63 -14.96 -6.91 -59.56
N LEU A 64 -13.71 -6.92 -59.11
CA LEU A 64 -12.75 -5.87 -59.46
C LEU A 64 -12.50 -5.84 -60.98
N LYS A 65 -12.37 -7.00 -61.63
CA LYS A 65 -12.13 -7.11 -63.08
C LYS A 65 -13.27 -6.55 -63.94
N GLU A 66 -14.50 -6.52 -63.43
CA GLU A 66 -15.63 -5.88 -64.12
C GLU A 66 -15.44 -4.36 -64.28
N VAL A 67 -14.72 -3.75 -63.33
CA VAL A 67 -14.56 -2.28 -63.26
C VAL A 67 -13.17 -1.85 -63.72
N ILE A 68 -12.11 -2.58 -63.37
CA ILE A 68 -10.72 -2.18 -63.58
C ILE A 68 -9.84 -3.33 -64.10
N ASP A 69 -8.73 -2.96 -64.74
CA ASP A 69 -7.61 -3.87 -64.92
C ASP A 69 -6.87 -4.01 -63.58
N VAL A 70 -7.08 -5.14 -62.89
CA VAL A 70 -6.50 -5.43 -61.56
C VAL A 70 -4.98 -5.49 -61.55
N THR A 71 -4.32 -5.50 -62.72
CA THR A 71 -2.86 -5.39 -62.84
C THR A 71 -2.35 -3.95 -62.83
N LYS A 72 -3.26 -2.97 -62.81
CA LYS A 72 -2.98 -1.53 -62.92
C LYS A 72 -3.53 -0.73 -61.74
N ILE A 73 -3.56 -1.31 -60.54
CA ILE A 73 -3.94 -0.56 -59.33
C ILE A 73 -2.73 0.30 -58.93
N ASP A 74 -2.91 1.62 -58.89
CA ASP A 74 -1.83 2.55 -58.52
C ASP A 74 -1.73 2.71 -57.00
N TYR A 75 -2.87 2.81 -56.32
CA TYR A 75 -2.94 3.07 -54.88
C TYR A 75 -4.00 2.19 -54.21
N LEU A 76 -3.70 1.72 -53.01
CA LEU A 76 -4.67 1.18 -52.07
C LEU A 76 -4.69 2.06 -50.83
N VAL A 77 -5.84 2.64 -50.51
CA VAL A 77 -6.09 3.30 -49.23
C VAL A 77 -6.61 2.26 -48.25
N THR A 78 -5.84 2.00 -47.20
CA THR A 78 -6.24 1.09 -46.12
C THR A 78 -6.53 1.91 -44.87
N SER A 79 -7.81 2.16 -44.63
CA SER A 79 -8.28 2.96 -43.50
C SER A 79 -8.19 2.21 -42.18
N HIS A 80 -8.21 0.87 -42.25
CA HIS A 80 -8.19 -0.04 -41.11
C HIS A 80 -7.67 -1.42 -41.53
N THR A 81 -6.97 -2.11 -40.64
CA THR A 81 -6.22 -3.34 -40.95
C THR A 81 -6.82 -4.63 -40.43
N GLU A 82 -8.02 -4.61 -39.85
CA GLU A 82 -8.69 -5.84 -39.44
C GLU A 82 -8.89 -6.79 -40.66
N PRO A 83 -8.71 -8.12 -40.49
CA PRO A 83 -8.59 -9.05 -41.63
C PRO A 83 -9.80 -9.13 -42.56
N ASP A 84 -10.95 -8.64 -42.16
CA ASP A 84 -12.15 -8.54 -42.98
C ASP A 84 -12.12 -7.38 -43.98
N HIS A 85 -11.34 -6.32 -43.70
CA HIS A 85 -11.06 -5.20 -44.61
C HIS A 85 -9.70 -5.31 -45.30
N ALA A 86 -8.71 -5.92 -44.65
CA ALA A 86 -7.34 -6.01 -45.16
C ALA A 86 -6.90 -7.42 -45.60
N GLY A 87 -7.75 -8.44 -45.45
CA GLY A 87 -7.37 -9.84 -45.67
C GLY A 87 -7.00 -10.17 -47.11
N SER A 88 -7.37 -9.34 -48.09
CA SER A 88 -7.05 -9.56 -49.51
C SER A 88 -5.82 -8.79 -50.00
N VAL A 89 -5.17 -7.99 -49.14
CA VAL A 89 -4.03 -7.14 -49.51
C VAL A 89 -2.85 -7.97 -50.03
N GLU A 90 -2.51 -9.05 -49.32
CA GLU A 90 -1.40 -9.93 -49.71
C GLU A 90 -1.58 -10.44 -51.14
N ARG A 91 -2.74 -11.05 -51.44
CA ARG A 91 -3.01 -11.61 -52.76
C ARG A 91 -3.17 -10.53 -53.84
N LEU A 92 -3.70 -9.35 -53.53
CA LEU A 92 -3.79 -8.24 -54.50
C LEU A 92 -2.41 -7.75 -54.97
N LEU A 93 -1.42 -7.75 -54.09
CA LEU A 93 -0.04 -7.39 -54.42
C LEU A 93 0.59 -8.35 -55.44
N ASP A 94 0.09 -9.58 -55.61
CA ASP A 94 0.55 -10.50 -56.67
C ASP A 94 0.10 -10.05 -58.06
N TYR A 95 -1.03 -9.35 -58.15
CA TYR A 95 -1.57 -8.82 -59.41
C TYR A 95 -1.04 -7.41 -59.70
N SER A 96 -0.91 -6.56 -58.68
CA SER A 96 -0.39 -5.19 -58.78
C SER A 96 0.78 -4.96 -57.82
N PRO A 97 1.98 -5.51 -58.09
CA PRO A 97 3.16 -5.35 -57.23
C PRO A 97 3.66 -3.90 -57.16
N GLN A 98 3.28 -3.04 -58.10
CA GLN A 98 3.60 -1.62 -58.13
C GLN A 98 2.69 -0.75 -57.24
N MET A 99 1.60 -1.32 -56.72
CA MET A 99 0.59 -0.61 -55.94
C MET A 99 1.21 0.00 -54.68
N LYS A 100 0.87 1.25 -54.39
CA LYS A 100 1.32 1.94 -53.17
C LYS A 100 0.21 1.96 -52.12
N ILE A 101 0.50 1.46 -50.94
CA ILE A 101 -0.46 1.45 -49.84
C ILE A 101 -0.40 2.78 -49.07
N LEU A 102 -1.51 3.53 -49.06
CA LEU A 102 -1.70 4.76 -48.29
C LEU A 102 -2.42 4.41 -46.99
N ALA A 103 -1.75 4.54 -45.85
CA ALA A 103 -2.34 4.23 -44.55
C ALA A 103 -1.62 4.98 -43.42
N THR A 104 -2.18 4.93 -42.21
CA THR A 104 -1.53 5.51 -41.03
C THR A 104 -0.20 4.79 -40.73
N PRO A 105 0.76 5.42 -40.02
CA PRO A 105 1.96 4.72 -39.58
C PRO A 105 1.67 3.45 -38.78
N CYS A 106 0.61 3.46 -37.97
CA CYS A 106 0.15 2.31 -37.19
C CYS A 106 -0.37 1.20 -38.11
N ALA A 107 -1.24 1.53 -39.07
CA ALA A 107 -1.76 0.59 -40.06
C ALA A 107 -0.64 -0.07 -40.89
N ILE A 108 0.36 0.72 -41.33
CA ILE A 108 1.51 0.16 -42.08
C ILE A 108 2.27 -0.84 -41.21
N SER A 109 2.45 -0.57 -39.92
CA SER A 109 3.08 -1.51 -39.00
C SER A 109 2.29 -2.80 -38.87
N PHE A 110 0.96 -2.72 -38.72
CA PHE A 110 0.10 -3.89 -38.62
C PHE A 110 0.06 -4.69 -39.93
N LEU A 111 -0.06 -4.01 -41.07
CA LEU A 111 -0.05 -4.66 -42.39
C LEU A 111 1.23 -5.43 -42.68
N LYS A 112 2.39 -4.98 -42.20
CA LYS A 112 3.64 -5.74 -42.35
C LYS A 112 3.53 -7.13 -41.71
N GLU A 113 2.95 -7.20 -40.52
CA GLU A 113 2.74 -8.45 -39.78
C GLU A 113 1.59 -9.29 -40.35
N ILE A 114 0.59 -8.66 -40.97
CA ILE A 114 -0.53 -9.38 -41.62
C ILE A 114 -0.08 -9.97 -42.96
N VAL A 115 0.59 -9.16 -43.79
CA VAL A 115 1.01 -9.51 -45.15
C VAL A 115 2.29 -10.34 -45.18
N ASN A 116 3.15 -10.22 -44.16
CA ASN A 116 4.41 -10.97 -44.02
C ASN A 116 5.36 -10.89 -45.22
N ARG A 117 5.33 -9.77 -45.96
CA ARG A 117 6.27 -9.46 -47.04
C ARG A 117 6.41 -7.97 -47.27
N ASP A 118 7.44 -7.58 -48.02
CA ASP A 118 7.68 -6.18 -48.38
C ASP A 118 6.61 -5.67 -49.36
N PHE A 119 6.20 -4.41 -49.16
CA PHE A 119 5.33 -3.68 -50.07
C PHE A 119 5.67 -2.18 -50.03
N VAL A 120 5.33 -1.47 -51.09
CA VAL A 120 5.51 -0.01 -51.14
C VAL A 120 4.36 0.64 -50.37
N SER A 121 4.70 1.49 -49.40
CA SER A 121 3.71 2.24 -48.62
C SER A 121 4.07 3.71 -48.48
N ILE A 122 3.05 4.54 -48.26
CA ILE A 122 3.17 5.96 -47.95
C ILE A 122 2.38 6.20 -46.67
N ALA A 123 3.10 6.52 -45.59
CA ALA A 123 2.49 6.88 -44.32
C ALA A 123 1.84 8.26 -44.42
N VAL A 124 0.52 8.31 -44.22
CA VAL A 124 -0.23 9.58 -44.23
C VAL A 124 -0.26 10.21 -42.82
N LYS A 125 -0.27 11.54 -42.79
CA LYS A 125 -0.34 12.33 -41.56
C LYS A 125 -1.76 12.85 -41.33
N ASP A 126 -2.06 13.17 -40.07
CA ASP A 126 -3.34 13.77 -39.71
C ASP A 126 -3.55 15.13 -40.41
N GLY A 127 -4.72 15.29 -41.06
CA GLY A 127 -5.07 16.48 -41.85
C GLY A 127 -4.33 16.61 -43.18
N GLN A 128 -3.54 15.61 -43.59
CA GLN A 128 -2.81 15.65 -44.85
C GLN A 128 -3.77 15.64 -46.04
N ARG A 129 -3.48 16.48 -47.03
CA ARG A 129 -4.11 16.45 -48.35
C ARG A 129 -3.13 15.90 -49.39
N MET A 130 -3.62 15.03 -50.25
CA MET A 130 -2.86 14.42 -51.33
C MET A 130 -3.70 14.36 -52.60
N THR A 131 -3.24 15.04 -53.65
CA THR A 131 -3.89 15.00 -54.96
C THR A 131 -3.40 13.80 -55.77
N ILE A 132 -4.33 13.00 -56.28
CA ILE A 132 -4.10 11.85 -57.15
C ILE A 132 -4.96 12.04 -58.41
N GLY A 133 -4.30 12.20 -59.56
CA GLY A 133 -4.97 12.53 -60.80
C GLY A 133 -5.68 13.88 -60.70
N GLN A 134 -7.01 13.84 -60.78
CA GLN A 134 -7.90 15.01 -60.69
C GLN A 134 -8.59 15.16 -59.33
N ARG A 135 -8.31 14.28 -58.35
CA ARG A 135 -9.01 14.23 -57.06
C ARG A 135 -8.06 14.42 -55.89
N THR A 136 -8.55 15.01 -54.80
CA THR A 136 -7.81 15.34 -53.59
C THR A 136 -8.33 14.53 -52.41
N LEU A 137 -7.44 13.70 -51.85
CA LEU A 137 -7.72 12.91 -50.66
C LEU A 137 -7.27 13.67 -49.42
N HIS A 138 -8.18 13.89 -48.49
CA HIS A 138 -7.93 14.49 -47.18
C HIS A 138 -8.03 13.42 -46.09
N PHE A 139 -6.90 13.10 -45.46
CA PHE A 139 -6.78 12.04 -44.45
C PHE A 139 -6.98 12.59 -43.03
N MET A 140 -7.80 11.92 -42.24
CA MET A 140 -8.08 12.27 -40.85
C MET A 140 -7.84 11.05 -39.96
N LEU A 141 -6.81 11.09 -39.12
CA LEU A 141 -6.52 10.01 -38.18
C LEU A 141 -7.58 10.02 -37.07
N VAL A 142 -8.23 8.89 -36.84
CA VAL A 142 -9.30 8.73 -35.84
C VAL A 142 -9.08 7.44 -35.03
N PRO A 143 -7.96 7.37 -34.28
CA PRO A 143 -7.57 6.15 -33.59
C PRO A 143 -8.62 5.70 -32.57
N ASN A 144 -8.70 4.38 -32.40
CA ASN A 144 -9.67 3.65 -31.58
C ASN A 144 -11.11 3.78 -32.06
N LEU A 145 -11.34 3.85 -33.39
CA LEU A 145 -12.68 3.77 -34.00
C LEU A 145 -12.78 2.62 -35.03
N HIS A 146 -12.44 1.37 -34.68
CA HIS A 146 -12.28 0.86 -33.31
C HIS A 146 -10.86 0.42 -32.92
N TRP A 147 -9.91 0.38 -33.86
CA TRP A 147 -8.50 0.06 -33.58
C TRP A 147 -7.60 1.29 -33.59
N PRO A 148 -6.38 1.19 -33.04
CA PRO A 148 -5.42 2.31 -32.99
C PRO A 148 -4.99 2.86 -34.36
N ASP A 149 -5.22 2.11 -35.44
CA ASP A 149 -4.76 2.40 -36.79
C ASP A 149 -5.77 3.16 -37.66
N THR A 150 -7.02 3.27 -37.21
CA THR A 150 -8.15 3.79 -37.99
C THR A 150 -7.95 5.24 -38.47
N MET A 151 -8.32 5.49 -39.73
CA MET A 151 -8.46 6.82 -40.31
C MET A 151 -9.73 6.97 -41.16
N TYR A 152 -10.14 8.22 -41.43
CA TYR A 152 -11.11 8.54 -42.48
C TYR A 152 -10.39 9.16 -43.67
N THR A 153 -10.95 8.96 -44.86
CA THR A 153 -10.49 9.60 -46.09
C THR A 153 -11.64 10.36 -46.75
N PHE A 154 -11.51 11.68 -46.84
CA PHE A 154 -12.49 12.53 -47.53
C PHE A 154 -11.99 12.87 -48.93
N ILE A 155 -12.81 12.62 -49.95
CA ILE A 155 -12.54 12.94 -51.35
C ILE A 155 -13.22 14.26 -51.66
N GLU A 156 -12.44 15.34 -51.79
CA GLU A 156 -12.98 16.71 -51.73
C GLU A 156 -13.91 17.04 -52.89
N GLU A 157 -13.53 16.71 -54.13
CA GLU A 157 -14.27 17.10 -55.33
C GLU A 157 -15.55 16.26 -55.53
N GLU A 158 -15.64 15.08 -54.92
CA GLU A 158 -16.85 14.25 -54.90
C GLU A 158 -17.62 14.35 -53.59
N GLN A 159 -17.09 15.00 -52.56
CA GLN A 159 -17.78 15.11 -51.27
C GLN A 159 -18.14 13.72 -50.70
N ILE A 160 -17.27 12.71 -50.89
CA ILE A 160 -17.46 11.36 -50.30
C ILE A 160 -16.48 11.16 -49.14
N LEU A 161 -16.99 10.60 -48.06
CA LEU A 161 -16.22 10.24 -46.87
C LEU A 161 -16.14 8.72 -46.78
N VAL A 162 -14.93 8.16 -46.83
CA VAL A 162 -14.66 6.74 -46.56
C VAL A 162 -14.31 6.58 -45.08
N THR A 163 -15.08 5.76 -44.38
CA THR A 163 -15.03 5.66 -42.91
C THR A 163 -14.72 4.28 -42.37
N CYS A 164 -14.66 3.27 -43.25
CA CYS A 164 -14.57 1.86 -42.85
C CYS A 164 -15.65 1.57 -41.78
N ASP A 165 -15.31 1.01 -40.62
CA ASP A 165 -16.28 0.59 -39.60
C ASP A 165 -17.18 1.69 -39.07
N SER A 166 -16.70 2.93 -39.00
CA SER A 166 -17.52 4.03 -38.49
C SER A 166 -18.75 4.24 -39.38
N PHE A 167 -19.91 4.38 -38.73
CA PHE A 167 -21.24 4.47 -39.36
C PHE A 167 -21.71 3.20 -40.10
N GLY A 168 -20.95 2.10 -40.01
CA GLY A 168 -21.31 0.81 -40.59
C GLY A 168 -22.42 0.09 -39.82
N SER A 169 -22.91 -0.99 -40.42
CA SER A 169 -23.87 -1.90 -39.80
C SER A 169 -23.76 -3.30 -40.42
N HIS A 170 -23.95 -4.35 -39.63
CA HIS A 170 -24.16 -5.69 -40.18
C HIS A 170 -25.60 -5.83 -40.69
N TYR A 171 -25.85 -5.16 -41.82
CA TYR A 171 -27.14 -5.14 -42.51
C TYR A 171 -26.88 -5.35 -44.00
N CYS A 172 -27.16 -6.56 -44.49
CA CYS A 172 -27.00 -6.86 -45.90
C CYS A 172 -28.11 -6.20 -46.71
N LEU A 173 -27.72 -5.34 -47.66
CA LEU A 173 -28.61 -4.69 -48.62
C LEU A 173 -28.07 -4.92 -50.03
N GLU A 174 -28.86 -5.53 -50.90
CA GLU A 174 -28.45 -5.91 -52.24
C GLU A 174 -28.04 -4.69 -53.08
N GLU A 175 -28.79 -3.60 -52.96
CA GLU A 175 -28.54 -2.37 -53.70
C GLU A 175 -27.39 -1.54 -53.12
N VAL A 176 -26.88 -1.89 -51.93
CA VAL A 176 -25.75 -1.26 -51.22
C VAL A 176 -25.97 0.21 -50.83
N VAL A 177 -26.91 0.95 -51.42
CA VAL A 177 -27.19 2.35 -51.10
C VAL A 177 -28.39 2.49 -50.17
N SER A 178 -28.24 3.31 -49.15
CA SER A 178 -29.19 3.41 -48.04
C SER A 178 -30.56 4.05 -48.38
N ASP A 179 -30.71 4.65 -49.55
CA ASP A 179 -32.03 5.11 -50.04
C ASP A 179 -32.93 3.95 -50.48
N LYS A 180 -32.39 2.72 -50.59
CA LYS A 180 -33.13 1.51 -50.97
C LYS A 180 -33.59 0.68 -49.78
N ILE A 181 -33.21 1.06 -48.56
CA ILE A 181 -33.68 0.40 -47.33
C ILE A 181 -35.21 0.44 -47.30
N GLN A 182 -35.82 -0.75 -47.27
CA GLN A 182 -37.28 -0.90 -47.23
C GLN A 182 -37.81 -1.00 -45.80
N ASN A 183 -37.03 -1.60 -44.90
CA ASN A 183 -37.40 -1.77 -43.49
C ASN A 183 -36.45 -0.97 -42.59
N GLU A 184 -36.93 0.19 -42.13
CA GLU A 184 -36.17 1.07 -41.24
C GLU A 184 -35.90 0.43 -39.87
N ASP A 185 -36.86 -0.31 -39.32
CA ASP A 185 -36.71 -0.89 -37.98
C ASP A 185 -35.57 -1.92 -37.95
N ASP A 186 -35.48 -2.77 -38.98
CA ASP A 186 -34.40 -3.75 -39.11
C ASP A 186 -33.03 -3.08 -39.28
N TYR A 187 -32.96 -2.02 -40.10
CA TYR A 187 -31.73 -1.26 -40.29
C TYR A 187 -31.28 -0.57 -39.01
N ILE A 188 -32.19 0.14 -38.31
CA ILE A 188 -31.87 0.82 -37.05
C ILE A 188 -31.45 -0.17 -35.98
N LYS A 189 -32.09 -1.34 -35.91
CA LYS A 189 -31.69 -2.44 -35.02
C LYS A 189 -30.27 -2.91 -35.32
N ALA A 190 -29.94 -3.17 -36.58
CA ALA A 190 -28.60 -3.59 -37.00
C ALA A 190 -27.53 -2.52 -36.74
N LEU A 191 -27.86 -1.26 -37.04
CA LEU A 191 -27.00 -0.10 -36.81
C LEU A 191 -26.71 0.10 -35.32
N ARG A 192 -27.74 0.03 -34.47
CA ARG A 192 -27.60 0.16 -33.03
C ARG A 192 -26.77 -0.99 -32.44
N TYR A 193 -27.02 -2.21 -32.87
CA TYR A 193 -26.28 -3.38 -32.40
C TYR A 193 -24.80 -3.31 -32.80
N TYR A 194 -24.52 -2.92 -34.06
CA TYR A 194 -23.16 -2.68 -34.53
C TYR A 194 -22.45 -1.60 -33.71
N PHE A 195 -23.13 -0.47 -33.46
CA PHE A 195 -22.61 0.58 -32.60
C PHE A 195 -22.29 0.05 -31.20
N ASP A 196 -23.23 -0.59 -30.51
CA ASP A 196 -23.06 -1.03 -29.11
C ASP A 196 -21.88 -2.00 -28.97
N CYS A 197 -21.70 -2.91 -29.93
CA CYS A 197 -20.62 -3.90 -29.89
C CYS A 197 -19.24 -3.37 -30.28
N ILE A 198 -19.15 -2.49 -31.29
CA ILE A 198 -17.86 -2.12 -31.90
C ILE A 198 -17.44 -0.70 -31.50
N ILE A 199 -18.35 0.27 -31.65
CA ILE A 199 -18.04 1.71 -31.45
C ILE A 199 -18.34 2.17 -30.01
N GLY A 200 -19.29 1.50 -29.34
CA GLY A 200 -19.79 1.82 -28.00
C GLY A 200 -18.72 1.89 -26.91
N PRO A 201 -17.63 1.11 -26.94
CA PRO A 201 -16.51 1.30 -26.02
C PRO A 201 -15.71 2.61 -26.23
N TYR A 202 -15.85 3.27 -27.38
CA TYR A 202 -15.01 4.38 -27.83
C TYR A 202 -15.77 5.70 -28.03
N LYS A 203 -16.92 5.86 -27.34
CA LYS A 203 -17.81 7.04 -27.44
C LYS A 203 -17.09 8.40 -27.42
N PRO A 204 -16.10 8.67 -26.55
CA PRO A 204 -15.40 9.96 -26.56
C PRO A 204 -14.59 10.21 -27.84
N PHE A 205 -14.04 9.15 -28.45
CA PHE A 205 -13.34 9.23 -29.73
C PHE A 205 -14.33 9.48 -30.87
N MET A 206 -15.50 8.84 -30.82
CA MET A 206 -16.56 9.03 -31.82
C MET A 206 -17.11 10.45 -31.81
N LEU A 207 -17.35 11.05 -30.63
CA LEU A 207 -17.75 12.46 -30.52
C LEU A 207 -16.73 13.41 -31.16
N LYS A 208 -15.43 13.17 -30.91
CA LYS A 208 -14.36 13.95 -31.55
C LYS A 208 -14.37 13.77 -33.07
N ALA A 209 -14.51 12.54 -33.57
CA ALA A 209 -14.55 12.27 -35.00
C ALA A 209 -15.75 12.95 -35.68
N LEU A 210 -16.93 12.88 -35.07
CA LEU A 210 -18.13 13.63 -35.51
C LEU A 210 -17.88 15.14 -35.56
N ASP A 211 -17.17 15.70 -34.58
CA ASP A 211 -16.80 17.11 -34.58
C ASP A 211 -15.79 17.50 -35.67
N ARG A 212 -14.95 16.56 -36.12
CA ARG A 212 -14.01 16.80 -37.24
C ARG A 212 -14.72 16.85 -38.58
N VAL A 213 -15.73 15.99 -38.78
CA VAL A 213 -16.41 15.86 -40.07
C VAL A 213 -17.61 16.81 -40.22
N LYS A 214 -18.09 17.44 -39.14
CA LYS A 214 -19.30 18.29 -39.15
C LYS A 214 -19.27 19.46 -40.12
N SER A 215 -18.09 20.01 -40.42
CA SER A 215 -17.92 21.16 -41.31
C SER A 215 -17.61 20.77 -42.76
N LEU A 216 -17.46 19.47 -43.03
CA LEU A 216 -17.25 18.98 -44.38
C LEU A 216 -18.61 18.94 -45.10
N ASP A 217 -18.61 19.34 -46.36
CA ASP A 217 -19.78 19.13 -47.21
C ASP A 217 -19.75 17.68 -47.70
N ILE A 218 -20.54 16.81 -47.05
CA ILE A 218 -20.56 15.36 -47.30
C ILE A 218 -21.86 14.99 -47.99
N SER A 219 -21.73 14.44 -49.19
CA SER A 219 -22.87 13.95 -50.00
C SER A 219 -23.03 12.43 -49.96
N MET A 220 -21.99 11.70 -49.54
CA MET A 220 -21.98 10.24 -49.45
C MET A 220 -20.99 9.75 -48.38
N VAL A 221 -21.38 8.75 -47.58
CA VAL A 221 -20.49 8.06 -46.62
C VAL A 221 -20.35 6.60 -47.03
N CYS A 222 -19.12 6.21 -47.32
CA CYS A 222 -18.71 4.88 -47.74
C CYS A 222 -18.16 4.10 -46.54
N THR A 223 -19.00 3.24 -45.97
CA THR A 223 -18.69 2.41 -44.79
C THR A 223 -18.01 1.10 -45.18
N GLY A 224 -17.35 0.42 -44.26
CA GLY A 224 -16.75 -0.92 -44.46
C GLY A 224 -17.79 -2.04 -44.42
N HIS A 225 -18.92 -1.80 -43.74
CA HIS A 225 -20.02 -2.75 -43.63
C HIS A 225 -21.38 -2.08 -43.84
N GLY A 226 -22.29 -2.83 -44.46
CA GLY A 226 -23.67 -2.43 -44.66
C GLY A 226 -23.80 -1.35 -45.76
N PRO A 227 -24.90 -0.59 -45.73
CA PRO A 227 -25.22 0.32 -46.82
C PRO A 227 -24.39 1.61 -46.80
N VAL A 228 -24.03 2.08 -47.99
CA VAL A 228 -23.50 3.43 -48.26
C VAL A 228 -24.56 4.46 -47.93
N LEU A 229 -24.20 5.43 -47.09
CA LEU A 229 -25.13 6.45 -46.61
C LEU A 229 -25.20 7.61 -47.61
N VAL A 230 -26.42 8.01 -47.97
CA VAL A 230 -26.69 9.10 -48.93
C VAL A 230 -27.83 9.99 -48.44
N GLY A 231 -27.87 11.22 -48.94
CA GLY A 231 -28.95 12.17 -48.64
C GLY A 231 -29.09 12.47 -47.15
N ASP A 232 -30.33 12.64 -46.69
CA ASP A 232 -30.62 12.99 -45.30
C ASP A 232 -30.21 11.90 -44.29
N ARG A 233 -30.03 10.65 -44.75
CA ARG A 233 -29.61 9.55 -43.87
C ARG A 233 -28.24 9.78 -43.26
N ILE A 234 -27.34 10.47 -43.96
CA ILE A 234 -26.01 10.83 -43.42
C ILE A 234 -26.18 11.61 -42.12
N LYS A 235 -27.03 12.65 -42.14
CA LYS A 235 -27.30 13.48 -40.96
C LYS A 235 -28.01 12.70 -39.87
N GLN A 236 -28.95 11.83 -40.23
CA GLN A 236 -29.67 10.98 -39.28
C GLN A 236 -28.72 10.03 -38.55
N VAL A 237 -27.88 9.28 -39.26
CA VAL A 237 -26.93 8.34 -38.67
C VAL A 237 -25.88 9.06 -37.82
N MET A 238 -25.33 10.17 -38.29
CA MET A 238 -24.39 10.98 -37.49
C MET A 238 -25.05 11.55 -36.22
N ALA A 239 -26.34 11.92 -36.29
CA ALA A 239 -27.10 12.36 -35.12
C ALA A 239 -27.33 11.22 -34.13
N LEU A 240 -27.71 10.03 -34.60
CA LEU A 240 -27.84 8.82 -33.76
C LEU A 240 -26.51 8.44 -33.11
N TYR A 241 -25.42 8.42 -33.86
CA TYR A 241 -24.09 8.14 -33.32
C TYR A 241 -23.68 9.19 -32.29
N ARG A 242 -24.00 10.48 -32.51
CA ARG A 242 -23.79 11.52 -31.51
C ARG A 242 -24.64 11.26 -30.26
N GLU A 243 -25.92 10.97 -30.41
CA GLU A 243 -26.84 10.66 -29.33
C GLU A 243 -26.33 9.47 -28.50
N TRP A 244 -26.07 8.33 -29.14
CA TRP A 244 -25.61 7.10 -28.48
C TRP A 244 -24.21 7.24 -27.87
N SER A 245 -23.38 8.12 -28.43
CA SER A 245 -22.07 8.46 -27.88
C SER A 245 -22.12 9.53 -26.79
N THR A 246 -23.22 10.29 -26.68
CA THR A 246 -23.37 11.30 -25.65
C THR A 246 -23.77 10.62 -24.35
N VAL A 247 -22.76 10.32 -23.55
CA VAL A 247 -22.92 9.78 -22.21
C VAL A 247 -23.18 10.96 -21.27
N VAL A 248 -24.46 11.28 -21.05
CA VAL A 248 -24.85 12.20 -19.98
C VAL A 248 -24.83 11.41 -18.69
N ASN A 249 -24.02 11.85 -17.71
CA ASN A 249 -24.10 11.27 -16.38
C ASN A 249 -25.49 11.59 -15.80
N PRO A 250 -26.37 10.59 -15.55
CA PRO A 250 -27.70 10.85 -15.03
C PRO A 250 -27.66 11.33 -13.57
N ASN A 251 -26.51 11.18 -12.89
CA ASN A 251 -26.36 11.61 -11.52
C ASN A 251 -26.12 13.13 -11.46
N GLY A 252 -27.03 13.84 -10.78
CA GLY A 252 -26.89 15.27 -10.51
C GLY A 252 -25.84 15.60 -9.42
N LYS A 253 -25.34 14.58 -8.72
CA LYS A 253 -24.36 14.67 -7.64
C LYS A 253 -23.27 13.62 -7.82
N LYS A 254 -22.16 13.79 -7.10
CA LYS A 254 -21.16 12.73 -6.95
C LYS A 254 -21.85 11.48 -6.41
N THR A 255 -21.60 10.32 -7.01
CA THR A 255 -22.32 9.09 -6.66
C THR A 255 -21.37 7.94 -6.34
N VAL A 256 -21.60 7.24 -5.24
CA VAL A 256 -20.91 6.02 -4.85
C VAL A 256 -21.85 4.82 -4.90
N ILE A 257 -21.43 3.77 -5.60
CA ILE A 257 -22.20 2.54 -5.76
C ILE A 257 -21.51 1.40 -4.98
N ILE A 258 -22.28 0.71 -4.14
CA ILE A 258 -21.81 -0.32 -3.22
C ILE A 258 -22.51 -1.66 -3.51
N PRO A 259 -22.12 -2.39 -4.55
CA PRO A 259 -22.59 -3.75 -4.76
C PRO A 259 -21.91 -4.70 -3.77
N TYR A 260 -22.68 -5.50 -3.05
CA TYR A 260 -22.16 -6.47 -2.11
C TYR A 260 -22.89 -7.81 -2.19
N VAL A 261 -22.25 -8.87 -1.71
CA VAL A 261 -22.87 -10.17 -1.40
C VAL A 261 -22.63 -10.48 0.07
N SER A 262 -23.58 -11.11 0.74
CA SER A 262 -23.38 -11.56 2.12
C SER A 262 -23.96 -12.96 2.37
N ALA A 263 -23.11 -13.90 2.79
CA ALA A 263 -23.56 -15.26 3.10
C ALA A 263 -24.26 -15.35 4.46
N TYR A 264 -23.75 -14.64 5.47
CA TYR A 264 -24.24 -14.67 6.86
C TYR A 264 -24.65 -13.29 7.38
N GLY A 265 -24.88 -12.32 6.49
CA GLY A 265 -25.23 -10.94 6.83
C GLY A 265 -24.06 -10.04 7.25
N TYR A 266 -22.88 -10.59 7.59
CA TYR A 266 -21.74 -9.81 8.08
C TYR A 266 -21.22 -8.77 7.09
N THR A 267 -20.97 -9.15 5.84
CA THR A 267 -20.60 -8.19 4.80
C THR A 267 -21.71 -7.16 4.54
N GLY A 268 -22.98 -7.53 4.73
CA GLY A 268 -24.11 -6.59 4.61
C GLY A 268 -24.09 -5.53 5.71
N LEU A 269 -23.82 -5.92 6.97
CA LEU A 269 -23.66 -4.97 8.08
C LEU A 269 -22.51 -3.99 7.83
N LEU A 270 -21.41 -4.46 7.25
CA LEU A 270 -20.31 -3.58 6.83
C LEU A 270 -20.75 -2.62 5.73
N ALA A 271 -21.47 -3.10 4.72
CA ALA A 271 -21.96 -2.28 3.61
C ALA A 271 -22.88 -1.15 4.09
N GLU A 272 -23.74 -1.43 5.07
CA GLU A 272 -24.62 -0.43 5.69
C GLU A 272 -23.82 0.67 6.39
N LYS A 273 -22.86 0.31 7.26
CA LYS A 273 -22.03 1.30 7.96
C LYS A 273 -21.11 2.09 7.05
N ILE A 274 -20.54 1.45 6.05
CA ILE A 274 -19.75 2.14 5.02
C ILE A 274 -20.62 3.14 4.25
N ALA A 275 -21.86 2.78 3.92
CA ALA A 275 -22.78 3.68 3.23
C ALA A 275 -23.13 4.89 4.10
N GLU A 276 -23.41 4.70 5.39
CA GLU A 276 -23.62 5.79 6.36
C GLU A 276 -22.42 6.76 6.37
N GLY A 277 -21.20 6.25 6.50
CA GLY A 277 -19.99 7.08 6.51
C GLY A 277 -19.80 7.88 5.22
N ILE A 278 -20.06 7.26 4.07
CA ILE A 278 -19.99 7.96 2.77
C ILE A 278 -21.01 9.09 2.72
N ALA A 279 -22.27 8.84 3.08
CA ALA A 279 -23.32 9.85 3.08
C ALA A 279 -22.95 11.05 3.98
N ASP A 280 -22.38 10.79 5.16
CA ASP A 280 -22.00 11.84 6.11
C ASP A 280 -20.76 12.65 5.69
N SER A 281 -20.00 12.19 4.68
CA SER A 281 -18.83 12.91 4.15
C SER A 281 -19.19 14.19 3.35
N GLY A 282 -20.44 14.36 2.93
CA GLY A 282 -20.91 15.57 2.28
C GLY A 282 -22.03 15.36 1.27
N ASP A 283 -22.05 16.20 0.23
CA ASP A 283 -23.10 16.17 -0.80
C ASP A 283 -22.80 15.09 -1.85
N ILE A 284 -23.00 13.84 -1.45
CA ILE A 284 -22.73 12.65 -2.25
C ILE A 284 -23.91 11.67 -2.15
N ASP A 285 -24.35 11.12 -3.29
CA ASP A 285 -25.36 10.06 -3.30
C ASP A 285 -24.66 8.72 -3.08
N VAL A 286 -25.20 7.90 -2.18
CA VAL A 286 -24.73 6.53 -1.94
C VAL A 286 -25.85 5.53 -2.19
N ARG A 287 -25.56 4.46 -2.93
CA ARG A 287 -26.53 3.41 -3.23
C ARG A 287 -25.89 2.04 -3.05
N SER A 288 -26.51 1.20 -2.23
CA SER A 288 -26.02 -0.15 -1.92
C SER A 288 -26.92 -1.21 -2.54
N TYR A 289 -26.32 -2.27 -3.08
CA TYR A 289 -27.04 -3.34 -3.77
C TYR A 289 -26.61 -4.70 -3.25
N ASP A 290 -27.55 -5.45 -2.67
CA ASP A 290 -27.33 -6.88 -2.39
C ASP A 290 -27.46 -7.66 -3.70
N MET A 291 -26.32 -8.10 -4.25
CA MET A 291 -26.24 -8.79 -5.53
C MET A 291 -26.84 -10.19 -5.52
N VAL A 292 -27.35 -10.68 -4.38
CA VAL A 292 -28.20 -11.88 -4.35
C VAL A 292 -29.61 -11.59 -4.89
N THR A 293 -30.09 -10.34 -4.77
CA THR A 293 -31.47 -9.96 -5.12
C THR A 293 -31.57 -8.81 -6.12
N ALA A 294 -30.52 -8.00 -6.26
CA ALA A 294 -30.48 -6.88 -7.18
C ALA A 294 -30.42 -7.33 -8.65
N ASP A 295 -30.94 -6.49 -9.54
CA ASP A 295 -30.82 -6.66 -10.98
C ASP A 295 -29.39 -6.31 -11.43
N THR A 296 -28.62 -7.33 -11.85
CA THR A 296 -27.23 -7.18 -12.30
C THR A 296 -27.08 -6.21 -13.45
N ALA A 297 -28.00 -6.18 -14.41
CA ALA A 297 -27.89 -5.29 -15.57
C ALA A 297 -28.03 -3.83 -15.15
N LYS A 298 -28.97 -3.54 -14.25
CA LYS A 298 -29.15 -2.22 -13.66
C LYS A 298 -27.92 -1.77 -12.87
N VAL A 299 -27.33 -2.66 -12.06
CA VAL A 299 -26.13 -2.32 -11.28
C VAL A 299 -24.94 -2.05 -12.19
N GLN A 300 -24.75 -2.83 -13.26
CA GLN A 300 -23.70 -2.57 -14.26
C GLN A 300 -23.85 -1.19 -14.91
N GLU A 301 -25.09 -0.77 -15.22
CA GLU A 301 -25.36 0.58 -15.72
C GLU A 301 -24.95 1.65 -14.69
N GLU A 302 -25.30 1.50 -13.41
CA GLU A 302 -24.92 2.48 -12.39
C GLU A 302 -23.40 2.58 -12.18
N LEU A 303 -22.67 1.46 -12.26
CA LEU A 303 -21.20 1.43 -12.15
C LEU A 303 -20.52 2.27 -13.26
N GLN A 304 -21.12 2.35 -14.44
CA GLN A 304 -20.62 3.18 -15.54
C GLN A 304 -20.56 4.67 -15.13
N PHE A 305 -21.55 5.13 -14.37
CA PHE A 305 -21.73 6.55 -14.02
C PHE A 305 -21.26 6.92 -12.61
N ALA A 306 -20.88 5.94 -11.80
CA ALA A 306 -20.37 6.14 -10.46
C ALA A 306 -19.06 6.94 -10.44
N ASP A 307 -18.88 7.80 -9.44
CA ASP A 307 -17.61 8.47 -9.16
C ASP A 307 -16.72 7.63 -8.22
N GLY A 308 -17.36 6.82 -7.37
CA GLY A 308 -16.71 5.85 -6.49
C GLY A 308 -17.42 4.50 -6.48
N ILE A 309 -16.67 3.40 -6.36
CA ILE A 309 -17.22 2.03 -6.36
C ILE A 309 -16.61 1.22 -5.20
N LEU A 310 -17.43 0.63 -4.34
CA LEU A 310 -16.96 -0.28 -3.29
C LEU A 310 -17.60 -1.66 -3.40
N PHE A 311 -16.80 -2.68 -3.71
CA PHE A 311 -17.28 -4.06 -3.84
C PHE A 311 -17.23 -4.81 -2.50
N GLY A 312 -18.39 -5.30 -2.03
CA GLY A 312 -18.49 -6.10 -0.82
C GLY A 312 -18.52 -7.61 -1.10
N THR A 313 -17.55 -8.39 -0.62
CA THR A 313 -17.55 -9.85 -0.77
C THR A 313 -17.02 -10.56 0.47
N PRO A 314 -17.69 -11.61 0.99
CA PRO A 314 -17.02 -12.51 1.92
C PRO A 314 -15.99 -13.37 1.19
N THR A 315 -15.19 -14.12 1.96
CA THR A 315 -14.32 -15.16 1.41
C THR A 315 -14.99 -16.53 1.56
N ILE A 316 -15.17 -17.24 0.45
CA ILE A 316 -15.63 -18.64 0.42
C ILE A 316 -14.70 -19.44 -0.49
N ILE A 317 -14.13 -20.54 0.03
CA ILE A 317 -13.17 -21.40 -0.70
C ILE A 317 -12.01 -20.56 -1.26
N ALA A 318 -11.42 -19.72 -0.40
CA ALA A 318 -10.31 -18.82 -0.73
C ALA A 318 -10.59 -17.85 -1.90
N GLU A 319 -11.86 -17.49 -2.15
CA GLU A 319 -12.24 -16.67 -3.30
C GLU A 319 -13.36 -15.66 -2.99
N ALA A 320 -13.42 -14.59 -3.79
CA ALA A 320 -14.56 -13.68 -3.86
C ALA A 320 -15.76 -14.35 -4.53
N LEU A 321 -16.98 -13.94 -4.19
CA LEU A 321 -18.17 -14.60 -4.70
C LEU A 321 -18.49 -14.16 -6.13
N ARG A 322 -18.99 -15.12 -6.92
CA ARG A 322 -19.30 -14.96 -8.34
C ARG A 322 -20.08 -13.69 -8.71
N PRO A 323 -21.13 -13.25 -7.99
CA PRO A 323 -21.86 -12.04 -8.38
C PRO A 323 -20.99 -10.78 -8.40
N ILE A 324 -19.97 -10.71 -7.52
CA ILE A 324 -19.00 -9.60 -7.52
C ILE A 324 -18.02 -9.74 -8.68
N TRP A 325 -17.53 -10.95 -8.95
CA TRP A 325 -16.69 -11.21 -10.12
C TRP A 325 -17.38 -10.84 -11.43
N ASP A 326 -18.62 -11.27 -11.63
CA ASP A 326 -19.39 -11.02 -12.86
C ASP A 326 -19.53 -9.51 -13.14
N LEU A 327 -19.71 -8.67 -12.10
CA LEU A 327 -19.68 -7.21 -12.24
C LEU A 327 -18.30 -6.71 -12.72
N THR A 328 -17.21 -7.15 -12.08
CA THR A 328 -15.84 -6.70 -12.45
C THR A 328 -15.34 -7.22 -13.81
N LEU A 329 -15.91 -8.33 -14.29
CA LEU A 329 -15.64 -8.88 -15.62
C LEU A 329 -16.33 -8.06 -16.72
N GLY A 330 -17.48 -7.45 -16.41
CA GLY A 330 -18.16 -6.50 -17.30
C GLY A 330 -17.55 -5.09 -17.35
N MET A 331 -16.50 -4.82 -16.56
CA MET A 331 -15.84 -3.52 -16.51
C MET A 331 -14.65 -3.42 -17.47
N PHE A 332 -14.51 -2.26 -18.12
CA PHE A 332 -13.41 -1.91 -19.02
C PHE A 332 -12.61 -0.71 -18.52
N SER A 333 -11.28 -0.73 -18.67
CA SER A 333 -10.38 0.32 -18.18
C SER A 333 -10.57 1.67 -18.88
N VAL A 334 -11.00 1.69 -20.14
CA VAL A 334 -11.29 2.93 -20.90
C VAL A 334 -12.48 3.68 -20.27
N THR A 335 -13.49 2.95 -19.78
CA THR A 335 -14.73 3.53 -19.23
C THR A 335 -14.63 3.77 -17.71
N HIS A 336 -14.04 2.82 -16.99
CA HIS A 336 -14.03 2.82 -15.52
C HIS A 336 -12.70 3.29 -14.91
N GLY A 337 -11.63 3.33 -15.71
CA GLY A 337 -10.31 3.76 -15.26
C GLY A 337 -10.34 5.18 -14.70
N GLY A 338 -9.52 5.42 -13.68
CA GLY A 338 -9.43 6.71 -12.98
C GLY A 338 -10.54 7.00 -11.96
N LYS A 339 -11.64 6.23 -11.92
CA LYS A 339 -12.65 6.29 -10.84
C LYS A 339 -12.06 5.80 -9.51
N TYR A 340 -12.57 6.27 -8.38
CA TYR A 340 -12.16 5.76 -7.06
C TYR A 340 -12.80 4.39 -6.81
N ALA A 341 -12.03 3.44 -6.29
CA ALA A 341 -12.55 2.11 -6.05
C ALA A 341 -11.94 1.42 -4.83
N GLY A 342 -12.61 0.43 -4.29
CA GLY A 342 -12.12 -0.40 -3.20
C GLY A 342 -12.94 -1.67 -3.03
N ALA A 343 -12.49 -2.53 -2.13
CA ALA A 343 -13.20 -3.75 -1.77
C ALA A 343 -13.30 -3.90 -0.25
N PHE A 344 -14.35 -4.54 0.23
CA PHE A 344 -14.52 -4.83 1.64
C PHE A 344 -15.23 -6.17 1.89
N GLY A 345 -15.16 -6.70 3.11
CA GLY A 345 -15.85 -7.94 3.41
C GLY A 345 -15.49 -8.65 4.70
N SER A 346 -16.33 -9.62 5.08
CA SER A 346 -16.11 -10.50 6.22
C SER A 346 -15.48 -11.84 5.80
N TYR A 347 -14.58 -12.41 6.61
CA TYR A 347 -13.94 -13.70 6.32
C TYR A 347 -13.79 -14.59 7.57
N GLY A 348 -13.60 -15.90 7.40
CA GLY A 348 -13.41 -16.83 8.51
C GLY A 348 -11.95 -17.00 8.94
N TRP A 349 -11.11 -17.52 8.04
CA TRP A 349 -9.70 -17.83 8.33
C TRP A 349 -8.71 -17.22 7.33
N SER A 350 -8.94 -17.34 6.01
CA SER A 350 -7.92 -17.03 5.00
C SER A 350 -8.04 -15.66 4.30
N GLY A 351 -9.25 -15.15 4.05
CA GLY A 351 -9.48 -13.71 3.78
C GLY A 351 -9.12 -13.17 2.39
N GLU A 352 -9.10 -14.02 1.35
CA GLU A 352 -8.63 -13.69 0.00
C GLU A 352 -9.59 -12.85 -0.86
N GLY A 353 -10.90 -12.90 -0.60
CA GLY A 353 -11.90 -12.27 -1.49
C GLY A 353 -11.66 -10.77 -1.69
N VAL A 354 -11.37 -10.02 -0.62
CA VAL A 354 -11.06 -8.58 -0.72
C VAL A 354 -9.76 -8.32 -1.49
N PRO A 355 -8.62 -8.96 -1.18
CA PRO A 355 -7.40 -8.89 -2.00
C PRO A 355 -7.61 -9.17 -3.49
N HIS A 356 -8.34 -10.23 -3.85
CA HIS A 356 -8.55 -10.59 -5.25
C HIS A 356 -9.30 -9.52 -6.04
N ILE A 357 -10.38 -8.98 -5.47
CA ILE A 357 -11.12 -7.88 -6.09
C ILE A 357 -10.26 -6.62 -6.14
N THR A 358 -9.48 -6.33 -5.09
CA THR A 358 -8.56 -5.19 -5.06
C THR A 358 -7.56 -5.23 -6.22
N GLU A 359 -6.97 -6.39 -6.50
CA GLU A 359 -6.04 -6.56 -7.64
C GLU A 359 -6.75 -6.42 -8.99
N ARG A 360 -7.97 -6.95 -9.13
CA ARG A 360 -8.78 -6.76 -10.34
C ARG A 360 -9.07 -5.27 -10.61
N LEU A 361 -9.39 -4.49 -9.58
CA LEU A 361 -9.63 -3.04 -9.72
C LEU A 361 -8.37 -2.29 -10.17
N LYS A 362 -7.18 -2.72 -9.73
CA LYS A 362 -5.89 -2.16 -10.19
C LYS A 362 -5.66 -2.45 -11.67
N GLN A 363 -5.95 -3.67 -12.14
CA GLN A 363 -5.86 -4.03 -13.57
C GLN A 363 -6.77 -3.15 -14.46
N LEU A 364 -7.90 -2.70 -13.91
CA LEU A 364 -8.82 -1.76 -14.57
C LEU A 364 -8.35 -0.30 -14.54
N LYS A 365 -7.15 -0.02 -14.00
CA LYS A 365 -6.54 1.32 -13.87
C LYS A 365 -7.39 2.30 -13.04
N MET A 366 -8.08 1.79 -12.03
CA MET A 366 -8.85 2.60 -11.08
C MET A 366 -7.96 3.17 -9.96
N LYS A 367 -8.44 4.20 -9.25
CA LYS A 367 -7.78 4.75 -8.05
C LYS A 367 -8.18 3.92 -6.84
N VAL A 368 -7.44 2.83 -6.60
CA VAL A 368 -7.81 1.80 -5.62
C VAL A 368 -7.35 2.20 -4.21
N VAL A 369 -8.28 2.19 -3.25
CA VAL A 369 -8.00 2.34 -1.81
C VAL A 369 -7.70 1.00 -1.16
N ASN A 370 -7.06 1.02 0.02
CA ASN A 370 -6.84 -0.19 0.80
C ASN A 370 -8.18 -0.86 1.15
N GLY A 371 -8.26 -2.18 0.95
CA GLY A 371 -9.49 -2.92 1.22
C GLY A 371 -9.77 -3.08 2.72
N PHE A 372 -11.05 -3.13 3.10
CA PHE A 372 -11.49 -3.24 4.50
C PHE A 372 -11.98 -4.66 4.82
N LYS A 373 -11.36 -5.35 5.77
CA LYS A 373 -11.67 -6.75 6.10
C LYS A 373 -12.00 -6.90 7.57
N VAL A 374 -12.98 -7.76 7.87
CA VAL A 374 -13.34 -8.12 9.25
C VAL A 374 -13.41 -9.63 9.40
N ARG A 375 -12.86 -10.17 10.49
CA ARG A 375 -12.92 -11.61 10.74
C ARG A 375 -14.24 -11.97 11.43
N PHE A 376 -15.03 -12.84 10.81
CA PHE A 376 -16.36 -13.28 11.27
C PHE A 376 -17.32 -12.09 11.49
N LYS A 377 -18.09 -12.13 12.57
CA LYS A 377 -19.13 -11.16 12.88
C LYS A 377 -18.48 -9.83 13.28
N PRO A 378 -18.85 -8.71 12.63
CA PRO A 378 -18.36 -7.40 13.02
C PRO A 378 -18.75 -7.07 14.47
N SER A 379 -17.77 -6.63 15.26
CA SER A 379 -18.00 -5.99 16.55
C SER A 379 -18.43 -4.54 16.37
N GLU A 380 -18.90 -3.88 17.43
CA GLU A 380 -19.19 -2.44 17.41
C GLU A 380 -17.97 -1.61 16.99
N ALA A 381 -16.76 -2.01 17.39
CA ALA A 381 -15.53 -1.34 16.97
C ALA A 381 -15.26 -1.51 15.46
N ASP A 382 -15.54 -2.69 14.92
CA ASP A 382 -15.43 -2.95 13.47
C ASP A 382 -16.47 -2.15 12.68
N LEU A 383 -17.69 -2.00 13.21
CA LEU A 383 -18.75 -1.19 12.60
C LEU A 383 -18.40 0.30 12.58
N VAL A 384 -17.79 0.82 13.65
CA VAL A 384 -17.24 2.19 13.66
C VAL A 384 -16.10 2.34 12.64
N SER A 385 -15.23 1.32 12.53
CA SER A 385 -14.13 1.34 11.56
C SER A 385 -14.64 1.26 10.12
N ALA A 386 -15.72 0.52 9.88
CA ALA A 386 -16.42 0.45 8.60
C ALA A 386 -17.06 1.80 8.24
N TYR A 387 -17.68 2.48 9.21
CA TYR A 387 -18.16 3.85 9.04
C TYR A 387 -17.02 4.81 8.64
N GLU A 388 -15.90 4.78 9.37
CA GLU A 388 -14.76 5.66 9.09
C GLU A 388 -14.15 5.36 7.71
N PHE A 389 -14.02 4.09 7.35
CA PHE A 389 -13.61 3.68 6.01
C PHE A 389 -14.52 4.28 4.92
N GLY A 390 -15.83 4.24 5.13
CA GLY A 390 -16.82 4.89 4.26
C GLY A 390 -16.63 6.42 4.20
N TYR A 391 -16.49 7.08 5.34
CA TYR A 391 -16.30 8.54 5.43
C TYR A 391 -15.07 9.02 4.67
N GLN A 392 -13.94 8.34 4.87
CA GLN A 392 -12.69 8.63 4.16
C GLN A 392 -12.84 8.41 2.66
N PHE A 393 -13.49 7.32 2.25
CA PHE A 393 -13.77 7.06 0.84
C PHE A 393 -14.66 8.15 0.21
N GLY A 394 -15.71 8.59 0.91
CA GLY A 394 -16.58 9.67 0.47
C GLY A 394 -15.86 11.02 0.34
N CYS A 395 -14.94 11.32 1.25
CA CYS A 395 -14.07 12.51 1.16
C CYS A 395 -13.16 12.45 -0.07
N LEU A 396 -12.53 11.29 -0.33
CA LEU A 396 -11.67 11.05 -1.48
C LEU A 396 -12.42 11.27 -2.81
N VAL A 397 -13.62 10.71 -2.94
CA VAL A 397 -14.46 10.85 -4.14
C VAL A 397 -14.82 12.31 -4.42
N GLN A 398 -15.06 13.09 -3.35
CA GLN A 398 -15.35 14.52 -3.45
C GLN A 398 -14.10 15.40 -3.65
N SER A 399 -12.90 14.81 -3.76
CA SER A 399 -11.62 15.54 -3.82
C SER A 399 -11.46 16.57 -2.69
N LYS A 400 -12.14 16.33 -1.57
CA LYS A 400 -11.89 17.04 -0.33
C LYS A 400 -10.59 16.46 0.19
N LYS A 401 -9.66 17.30 0.66
CA LYS A 401 -8.75 16.80 1.70
C LYS A 401 -9.67 16.15 2.73
N PRO A 402 -9.44 14.91 3.17
CA PRO A 402 -10.16 14.42 4.33
C PRO A 402 -9.93 15.51 5.37
N GLY A 403 -10.99 16.29 5.62
CA GLY A 403 -10.97 17.18 6.74
C GLY A 403 -10.66 16.23 7.89
N ALA A 404 -9.84 16.67 8.83
CA ALA A 404 -10.17 16.27 10.18
C ALA A 404 -11.67 16.56 10.28
N ALA A 405 -12.51 15.52 10.20
CA ALA A 405 -13.88 15.62 10.65
C ALA A 405 -13.74 16.41 11.94
N ALA A 406 -14.40 17.57 12.03
CA ALA A 406 -14.32 18.41 13.22
C ALA A 406 -14.39 17.45 14.39
N ALA A 407 -13.25 17.28 15.10
CA ALA A 407 -12.96 16.07 15.85
C ALA A 407 -14.08 15.86 16.87
N LYS A 408 -15.05 15.05 16.45
CA LYS A 408 -16.23 14.64 17.22
C LYS A 408 -16.44 13.13 17.06
N GLY A 409 -15.36 12.44 16.68
CA GLY A 409 -15.05 11.07 17.00
C GLY A 409 -13.54 11.03 17.19
N SER A 410 -13.07 10.73 18.39
CA SER A 410 -11.64 10.66 18.72
C SER A 410 -10.91 9.75 17.72
N ARG A 411 -9.70 10.11 17.30
CA ARG A 411 -8.75 9.09 16.84
C ARG A 411 -8.72 8.05 17.96
N LYS A 412 -9.20 6.84 17.69
CA LYS A 412 -9.09 5.76 18.67
C LYS A 412 -7.63 5.35 18.66
N LEU A 413 -6.87 5.97 19.56
CA LEU A 413 -5.52 5.57 19.85
C LEU A 413 -5.59 4.29 20.68
N VAL A 414 -4.60 3.45 20.51
CA VAL A 414 -4.39 2.30 21.38
C VAL A 414 -2.99 2.37 21.96
N LYS A 415 -2.86 2.00 23.22
CA LYS A 415 -1.59 1.78 23.90
C LYS A 415 -1.26 0.30 23.87
N CYS A 416 -0.08 -0.03 23.37
CA CYS A 416 0.46 -1.38 23.49
C CYS A 416 0.88 -1.62 24.95
N LEU A 417 0.30 -2.64 25.58
CA LEU A 417 0.59 -3.01 26.96
C LEU A 417 2.00 -3.59 27.15
N VAL A 418 2.67 -3.96 26.06
CA VAL A 418 4.01 -4.58 26.08
C VAL A 418 5.09 -3.52 26.10
N CYS A 419 5.02 -2.51 25.22
CA CYS A 419 6.04 -1.46 25.12
C CYS A 419 5.57 -0.07 25.53
N GLY A 420 4.30 0.10 25.84
CA GLY A 420 3.70 1.40 26.19
C GLY A 420 3.43 2.33 25.00
N GLU A 421 3.78 1.95 23.77
CA GLU A 421 3.62 2.80 22.60
C GLU A 421 2.14 3.09 22.33
N ILE A 422 1.83 4.36 22.07
CA ILE A 422 0.49 4.80 21.67
C ILE A 422 0.50 5.06 20.17
N PHE A 423 -0.37 4.35 19.45
CA PHE A 423 -0.47 4.46 18.01
C PHE A 423 -1.93 4.29 17.56
N ASP A 424 -2.17 4.49 16.27
CA ASP A 424 -3.51 4.41 15.70
C ASP A 424 -4.06 2.97 15.80
N SER A 425 -5.31 2.82 16.26
CA SER A 425 -5.95 1.50 16.42
C SER A 425 -6.12 0.69 15.13
N SER A 426 -5.88 1.27 13.96
CA SER A 426 -5.81 0.58 12.66
C SER A 426 -4.56 -0.29 12.50
N ILE A 427 -3.50 -0.07 13.30
CA ILE A 427 -2.29 -0.89 13.24
C ILE A 427 -2.56 -2.24 13.94
N GLU A 428 -2.38 -3.36 13.22
CA GLU A 428 -2.64 -4.71 13.76
C GLU A 428 -1.50 -5.27 14.62
N ILE A 429 -0.27 -4.83 14.36
CA ILE A 429 0.95 -5.28 15.04
C ILE A 429 1.70 -4.05 15.54
N CYS A 430 2.06 -4.05 16.83
CA CYS A 430 2.73 -2.92 17.44
C CYS A 430 4.05 -2.62 16.69
N PRO A 431 4.28 -1.39 16.20
CA PRO A 431 5.44 -1.06 15.40
C PRO A 431 6.75 -1.09 16.21
N VAL A 432 6.67 -1.02 17.54
CA VAL A 432 7.83 -0.95 18.44
C VAL A 432 8.30 -2.32 18.89
N CYS A 433 7.39 -3.20 19.30
CA CYS A 433 7.74 -4.50 19.86
C CYS A 433 7.21 -5.70 19.08
N GLY A 434 6.42 -5.49 18.01
CA GLY A 434 5.97 -6.54 17.11
C GLY A 434 4.89 -7.48 17.66
N VAL A 435 4.18 -7.09 18.72
CA VAL A 435 3.10 -7.90 19.31
C VAL A 435 1.73 -7.60 18.67
N GLY A 436 0.81 -8.55 18.68
CA GLY A 436 -0.50 -8.43 18.04
C GLY A 436 -1.52 -7.60 18.84
N ARG A 437 -2.64 -7.29 18.19
CA ARG A 437 -3.75 -6.44 18.69
C ARG A 437 -4.36 -6.89 20.01
N GLU A 438 -4.22 -8.16 20.38
CA GLU A 438 -4.64 -8.70 21.67
C GLU A 438 -3.93 -8.04 22.87
N ASN A 439 -2.83 -7.32 22.61
CA ASN A 439 -2.04 -6.64 23.62
C ASN A 439 -2.30 -5.13 23.67
N PHE A 440 -3.34 -4.62 22.99
CA PHE A 440 -3.61 -3.20 22.85
C PHE A 440 -4.83 -2.80 23.68
N VAL A 441 -4.73 -1.69 24.40
CA VAL A 441 -5.85 -1.08 25.12
C VAL A 441 -6.20 0.27 24.50
N PRO A 442 -7.49 0.62 24.34
CA PRO A 442 -7.88 1.95 23.91
C PRO A 442 -7.30 3.01 24.85
N VAL A 443 -6.83 4.11 24.28
CA VAL A 443 -6.49 5.31 25.04
C VAL A 443 -7.17 6.50 24.40
N ASP A 444 -7.63 7.42 25.24
CA ASP A 444 -8.22 8.66 24.77
C ASP A 444 -7.15 9.55 24.16
N ASP A 445 -7.55 10.31 23.15
CA ASP A 445 -6.69 11.31 22.50
C ASP A 445 -6.42 12.42 23.52
N VAL A 446 -5.18 12.50 24.02
CA VAL A 446 -4.78 13.60 24.91
C VAL A 446 -4.54 14.81 24.03
N VAL A 447 -5.59 15.63 23.86
CA VAL A 447 -5.50 16.88 23.10
C VAL A 447 -4.62 17.84 23.88
N ASN A 448 -3.48 18.20 23.30
CA ASN A 448 -2.65 19.28 23.83
C ASN A 448 -3.19 20.63 23.34
N ASP A 449 -3.71 21.44 24.26
CA ASP A 449 -4.21 22.80 23.97
C ASP A 449 -3.13 23.88 24.13
N PHE A 450 -1.92 23.52 24.59
CA PHE A 450 -0.83 24.46 24.80
C PHE A 450 -0.04 24.71 23.51
N THR A 451 0.07 26.00 23.14
CA THR A 451 0.92 26.46 22.03
C THR A 451 1.75 27.66 22.47
N ASN A 452 3.03 27.64 22.11
CA ASN A 452 4.00 28.69 22.34
C ASN A 452 4.95 28.77 21.15
N ASN A 453 4.53 29.48 20.11
CA ASN A 453 5.34 29.68 18.92
C ASN A 453 6.49 30.65 19.24
N THR A 454 7.70 30.10 19.37
CA THR A 454 8.91 30.87 19.65
C THR A 454 9.86 30.81 18.45
N ALA A 455 10.80 31.75 18.37
CA ALA A 455 11.94 31.66 17.44
C ALA A 455 13.14 30.95 18.10
N SER A 456 12.89 30.00 19.02
CA SER A 456 13.94 29.30 19.74
C SER A 456 14.71 28.33 18.85
N ASP A 457 16.00 28.18 19.15
CA ASP A 457 16.86 27.15 18.59
C ASP A 457 16.93 25.97 19.57
N TYR A 458 16.20 24.91 19.28
CA TYR A 458 16.20 23.66 20.04
C TYR A 458 17.29 22.72 19.52
N LEU A 459 18.24 22.39 20.38
CA LEU A 459 19.28 21.40 20.09
C LEU A 459 19.07 20.14 20.92
N ILE A 460 18.81 19.03 20.24
CA ILE A 460 18.59 17.72 20.86
C ILE A 460 19.84 16.85 20.63
N LEU A 461 20.47 16.43 21.72
CA LEU A 461 21.64 15.56 21.69
C LEU A 461 21.18 14.11 21.80
N GLY A 462 21.08 13.41 20.67
CA GLY A 462 20.63 12.03 20.60
C GLY A 462 19.35 11.84 19.80
N ASN A 463 19.28 10.73 19.08
CA ASN A 463 18.21 10.37 18.14
C ASN A 463 17.48 9.07 18.53
N GLY A 464 17.50 8.72 19.82
CA GLY A 464 16.74 7.59 20.36
C GLY A 464 15.28 7.95 20.66
N ALA A 465 14.55 7.04 21.34
CA ALA A 465 13.14 7.22 21.70
C ALA A 465 12.86 8.54 22.42
N ALA A 466 13.73 8.90 23.37
CA ALA A 466 13.61 10.14 24.12
C ALA A 466 13.82 11.39 23.24
N GLY A 467 14.84 11.40 22.39
CA GLY A 467 15.13 12.52 21.49
C GLY A 467 14.04 12.74 20.44
N PHE A 468 13.54 11.65 19.85
CA PHE A 468 12.41 11.70 18.91
C PHE A 468 11.15 12.26 19.55
N ASN A 469 10.75 11.71 20.71
CA ASN A 469 9.54 12.17 21.41
C ASN A 469 9.68 13.60 21.93
N ALA A 470 10.89 14.04 22.29
CA ALA A 470 11.15 15.44 22.60
C ALA A 470 10.95 16.35 21.39
N ALA A 471 11.49 15.98 20.21
CA ALA A 471 11.30 16.74 18.97
C ALA A 471 9.81 16.84 18.59
N LYS A 472 9.08 15.73 18.70
CA LYS A 472 7.63 15.68 18.48
C LYS A 472 6.88 16.59 19.44
N ALA A 473 7.14 16.48 20.75
CA ALA A 473 6.48 17.30 21.77
C ALA A 473 6.80 18.80 21.64
N ILE A 474 8.01 19.16 21.21
CA ILE A 474 8.36 20.55 20.85
C ILE A 474 7.50 20.99 19.68
N ARG A 475 7.45 20.24 18.57
CA ARG A 475 6.74 20.68 17.37
C ARG A 475 5.23 20.81 17.58
N GLU A 476 4.65 19.97 18.44
CA GLU A 476 3.23 20.07 18.85
C GLU A 476 2.91 21.38 19.59
N ARG A 477 3.91 22.05 20.18
CA ARG A 477 3.75 23.27 20.99
C ARG A 477 4.32 24.51 20.32
N ASP A 478 5.44 24.37 19.63
CA ASP A 478 6.15 25.43 18.94
C ASP A 478 6.28 25.09 17.45
N ALA A 479 5.39 25.69 16.65
CA ALA A 479 5.39 25.54 15.19
C ALA A 479 6.48 26.37 14.50
N THR A 480 7.13 27.32 15.19
CA THR A 480 8.08 28.26 14.58
C THR A 480 9.54 27.99 14.99
N GLY A 481 9.75 27.27 16.09
CA GLY A 481 11.07 26.92 16.60
C GLY A 481 11.89 26.07 15.63
N ARG A 482 13.20 26.31 15.61
CA ARG A 482 14.15 25.51 14.84
C ARG A 482 14.60 24.31 15.66
N ILE A 483 14.40 23.10 15.16
CA ILE A 483 14.77 21.87 15.85
C ILE A 483 15.93 21.20 15.11
N ILE A 484 17.05 21.00 15.80
CA ILE A 484 18.21 20.23 15.31
C ILE A 484 18.43 19.03 16.21
N MET A 485 18.44 17.84 15.63
CA MET A 485 18.79 16.59 16.30
C MET A 485 20.15 16.11 15.83
N VAL A 486 21.06 15.81 16.76
CA VAL A 486 22.41 15.32 16.45
C VAL A 486 22.55 13.87 16.90
N SER A 487 23.09 13.02 16.03
CA SER A 487 23.29 11.59 16.29
C SER A 487 24.61 11.10 15.71
N GLU A 488 25.36 10.33 16.50
CA GLU A 488 26.55 9.63 16.00
C GLU A 488 26.19 8.44 15.09
N GLU A 489 24.97 7.92 15.17
CA GLU A 489 24.49 6.87 14.28
C GLU A 489 24.05 7.47 12.94
N PRO A 490 24.36 6.81 11.80
CA PRO A 490 24.01 7.30 10.46
C PRO A 490 22.57 6.98 10.05
N TYR A 491 21.66 6.75 11.01
CA TYR A 491 20.27 6.33 10.77
C TYR A 491 19.27 7.23 11.51
N PRO A 492 18.05 7.43 10.95
CA PRO A 492 16.93 8.05 11.67
C PRO A 492 16.54 7.30 12.94
N SER A 493 15.69 7.88 13.79
CA SER A 493 15.25 7.21 15.02
C SER A 493 14.57 5.88 14.68
N TYR A 494 14.91 4.83 15.42
CA TYR A 494 14.40 3.48 15.19
C TYR A 494 14.06 2.73 16.49
N ASN A 495 13.18 1.75 16.38
CA ASN A 495 12.67 0.91 17.45
C ASN A 495 13.75 -0.06 17.94
N ARG A 496 14.59 0.40 18.88
CA ARG A 496 15.66 -0.41 19.48
C ARG A 496 15.22 -1.77 20.04
N PRO A 497 14.01 -1.96 20.60
CA PRO A 497 13.50 -3.28 21.00
C PRO A 497 13.42 -4.29 19.85
N MET A 498 13.40 -3.84 18.58
CA MET A 498 13.40 -4.73 17.41
C MET A 498 14.79 -5.25 17.03
N LEU A 499 15.88 -4.74 17.62
CA LEU A 499 17.25 -5.13 17.24
C LEU A 499 17.52 -6.63 17.46
N THR A 500 17.06 -7.20 18.58
CA THR A 500 17.22 -8.63 18.86
C THR A 500 16.47 -9.48 17.82
N LYS A 501 15.24 -9.10 17.48
CA LYS A 501 14.42 -9.78 16.45
C LYS A 501 14.98 -9.63 15.04
N SER A 502 15.71 -8.55 14.78
CA SER A 502 16.31 -8.27 13.47
C SER A 502 17.47 -9.22 13.13
N LEU A 503 18.14 -9.81 14.13
CA LEU A 503 19.30 -10.71 13.96
C LEU A 503 19.09 -11.86 12.97
N VAL A 504 17.87 -12.41 12.92
CA VAL A 504 17.52 -13.52 12.01
C VAL A 504 16.56 -13.06 10.91
N ALA A 505 15.71 -12.08 11.20
CA ALA A 505 14.70 -11.60 10.27
C ALA A 505 15.28 -10.75 9.12
N GLY A 506 16.51 -10.23 9.26
CA GLY A 506 17.15 -9.40 8.24
C GLY A 506 16.38 -8.11 7.96
N LEU A 507 15.84 -7.48 9.00
CA LEU A 507 15.06 -6.25 8.86
C LEU A 507 15.97 -5.08 8.49
N GLU A 508 15.58 -4.35 7.44
CA GLU A 508 16.26 -3.13 7.03
C GLU A 508 16.01 -1.98 8.02
N PRO A 509 16.93 -1.01 8.17
CA PRO A 509 16.79 0.12 9.08
C PRO A 509 15.47 0.88 8.93
N GLU A 510 14.96 1.00 7.70
CA GLU A 510 13.70 1.66 7.38
C GLU A 510 12.49 0.91 7.95
N GLN A 511 12.55 -0.43 8.04
CA GLN A 511 11.46 -1.26 8.54
C GLN A 511 11.32 -1.21 10.06
N ILE A 512 12.38 -0.80 10.77
CA ILE A 512 12.36 -0.60 12.22
C ILE A 512 12.37 0.89 12.59
N ALA A 513 12.30 1.80 11.63
CA ALA A 513 12.23 3.24 11.88
C ALA A 513 10.98 3.58 12.72
N MET A 514 11.09 4.59 13.60
CA MET A 514 9.95 5.05 14.39
C MET A 514 8.89 5.75 13.52
N VAL A 515 9.36 6.48 12.51
CA VAL A 515 8.54 7.23 11.55
C VAL A 515 9.25 7.23 10.20
N ASP A 516 8.48 7.43 9.13
CA ASP A 516 9.01 7.64 7.80
C ASP A 516 9.84 8.93 7.71
N ALA A 517 10.79 8.96 6.79
CA ALA A 517 11.66 10.13 6.57
C ALA A 517 10.87 11.42 6.30
N ALA A 518 9.71 11.31 5.64
CA ALA A 518 8.82 12.44 5.35
C ALA A 518 8.35 13.18 6.62
N TRP A 519 8.19 12.49 7.75
CA TRP A 519 7.74 13.10 9.00
C TRP A 519 8.69 14.22 9.45
N TYR A 520 10.01 14.02 9.30
CA TYR A 520 11.00 15.02 9.71
C TYR A 520 10.97 16.25 8.81
N GLU A 521 10.74 16.07 7.51
CA GLU A 521 10.61 17.18 6.56
C GLU A 521 9.33 17.99 6.83
N GLU A 522 8.20 17.31 6.99
CA GLU A 522 6.89 17.91 7.29
C GLU A 522 6.89 18.68 8.61
N ASN A 523 7.60 18.17 9.62
CA ASN A 523 7.71 18.78 10.94
C ASN A 523 8.94 19.69 11.08
N GLN A 524 9.66 19.99 9.99
CA GLN A 524 10.84 20.87 9.99
C GLN A 524 11.86 20.51 11.08
N VAL A 525 12.12 19.21 11.27
CA VAL A 525 13.10 18.68 12.21
C VAL A 525 14.36 18.32 11.43
N ARG A 526 15.45 19.06 11.64
CA ARG A 526 16.71 18.79 10.94
C ARG A 526 17.54 17.76 11.69
N GLN A 527 17.81 16.62 11.05
CA GLN A 527 18.73 15.60 11.58
C GLN A 527 20.16 15.82 11.08
N MET A 528 21.13 15.71 11.98
CA MET A 528 22.58 15.65 11.70
C MET A 528 23.09 14.28 12.12
N LEU A 529 22.95 13.31 11.22
CA LEU A 529 23.31 11.91 11.41
C LEU A 529 24.79 11.65 11.12
N GLY A 530 25.37 10.65 11.79
CA GLY A 530 26.80 10.35 11.67
C GLY A 530 27.71 11.44 12.23
N LYS A 531 27.23 12.25 13.17
CA LYS A 531 27.95 13.37 13.79
C LYS A 531 27.97 13.24 15.31
N ARG A 532 29.14 13.35 15.92
CA ARG A 532 29.29 13.33 17.38
C ARG A 532 29.46 14.73 17.93
N VAL A 533 28.83 15.01 19.08
CA VAL A 533 29.08 16.24 19.85
C VAL A 533 30.30 16.02 20.74
N GLU A 534 31.33 16.82 20.54
CA GLU A 534 32.60 16.74 21.28
C GLU A 534 32.57 17.56 22.58
N SER A 535 31.97 18.75 22.52
CA SER A 535 31.85 19.66 23.64
C SER A 535 30.66 20.60 23.48
N VAL A 536 30.19 21.15 24.60
CA VAL A 536 29.15 22.17 24.64
C VAL A 536 29.67 23.31 25.52
N ASP A 537 29.71 24.51 24.97
CA ASP A 537 30.00 25.74 25.68
C ASP A 537 28.69 26.32 26.21
N MET A 538 28.53 26.30 27.53
CA MET A 538 27.29 26.72 28.20
C MET A 538 27.15 28.25 28.27
N ASP A 539 28.27 28.98 28.20
CA ASP A 539 28.29 30.44 28.23
C ASP A 539 27.97 31.01 26.84
N ALA A 540 28.58 30.44 25.80
CA ALA A 540 28.30 30.80 24.41
C ALA A 540 27.00 30.17 23.88
N ARG A 541 26.44 29.17 24.58
CA ARG A 541 25.31 28.35 24.14
C ARG A 541 25.55 27.73 22.75
N GLU A 542 26.73 27.13 22.58
CA GLU A 542 27.17 26.49 21.33
C GLU A 542 27.62 25.04 21.57
N ALA A 543 27.21 24.12 20.71
CA ALA A 543 27.75 22.76 20.65
C ALA A 543 28.75 22.62 19.50
N LEU A 544 29.90 21.99 19.76
CA LEU A 544 30.93 21.68 18.78
C LEU A 544 30.84 20.21 18.36
N LEU A 545 30.71 19.97 17.06
CA LEU A 545 30.72 18.64 16.46
C LEU A 545 32.14 18.17 16.12
N ASP A 546 32.29 16.87 15.91
CA ASP A 546 33.54 16.19 15.53
C ASP A 546 34.15 16.65 14.19
N ASP A 547 33.33 17.22 13.29
CA ASP A 547 33.78 17.82 12.03
C ASP A 547 34.11 19.31 12.13
N GLY A 548 34.05 19.90 13.33
CA GLY A 548 34.29 21.31 13.59
C GLY A 548 33.07 22.21 13.42
N THR A 549 31.90 21.69 13.04
CA THR A 549 30.66 22.46 12.95
C THR A 549 30.26 22.97 14.34
N LYS A 550 29.86 24.24 14.41
CA LYS A 550 29.29 24.85 15.62
C LYS A 550 27.79 25.05 15.47
N LEU A 551 27.04 24.66 16.50
CA LEU A 551 25.58 24.77 16.56
C LEU A 551 25.16 25.61 17.76
N HIS A 552 24.60 26.79 17.49
CA HIS A 552 23.97 27.62 18.51
C HIS A 552 22.64 27.01 18.98
N PHE A 553 22.28 27.21 20.26
CA PHE A 553 20.99 26.80 20.82
C PHE A 553 20.47 27.79 21.87
N THR A 554 19.15 27.91 22.00
CA THR A 554 18.51 28.60 23.14
C THR A 554 18.09 27.59 24.21
N LYS A 555 17.68 26.39 23.78
CA LYS A 555 17.28 25.27 24.64
C LYS A 555 18.03 24.02 24.20
N LEU A 556 18.53 23.24 25.16
CA LEU A 556 19.23 21.97 24.90
C LEU A 556 18.53 20.82 25.61
N ILE A 557 18.33 19.72 24.88
CA ILE A 557 17.80 18.48 25.44
C ILE A 557 18.88 17.40 25.32
N TYR A 558 19.37 16.94 26.47
CA TYR A 558 20.37 15.89 26.59
C TYR A 558 19.66 14.52 26.57
N ALA A 559 19.71 13.83 25.44
CA ALA A 559 19.03 12.56 25.18
C ALA A 559 20.01 11.46 24.66
N LEU A 560 21.26 11.49 25.13
CA LEU A 560 22.35 10.62 24.66
C LEU A 560 22.23 9.14 25.10
N GLY A 561 21.18 8.80 25.84
CA GLY A 561 20.86 7.42 26.19
C GLY A 561 21.94 6.73 27.03
N SER A 562 22.25 5.49 26.66
CA SER A 562 23.10 4.60 27.45
C SER A 562 23.86 3.61 26.56
N GLU A 563 24.98 3.08 27.07
CA GLU A 563 25.74 2.00 26.44
C GLU A 563 25.64 0.70 27.23
N CYS A 564 25.82 -0.43 26.54
CA CYS A 564 25.92 -1.73 27.19
C CYS A 564 27.13 -1.78 28.12
N PHE A 565 26.90 -2.23 29.36
CA PHE A 565 27.97 -2.48 30.29
C PHE A 565 28.64 -3.82 29.97
N ILE A 566 29.89 -3.77 29.53
CA ILE A 566 30.74 -4.95 29.36
C ILE A 566 31.61 -5.07 30.61
N PRO A 567 31.44 -6.14 31.43
CA PRO A 567 32.27 -6.34 32.62
C PRO A 567 33.76 -6.37 32.27
N PRO A 568 34.64 -5.72 33.05
CA PRO A 568 36.08 -5.77 32.80
C PRO A 568 36.60 -7.15 33.16
N MET A 569 36.84 -7.97 32.13
CA MET A 569 37.37 -9.32 32.23
C MET A 569 38.35 -9.59 31.08
N GLU A 570 39.27 -10.52 31.30
CA GLU A 570 40.21 -10.96 30.26
C GLU A 570 39.44 -11.47 29.04
N GLY A 571 39.91 -11.14 27.83
CA GLY A 571 39.26 -11.53 26.57
C GLY A 571 37.99 -10.74 26.19
N SER A 572 37.48 -9.83 27.04
CA SER A 572 36.29 -9.02 26.73
C SER A 572 36.38 -8.12 25.49
N LYS A 573 37.59 -7.93 24.95
CA LYS A 573 37.87 -7.12 23.75
C LYS A 573 38.14 -7.97 22.49
N LEU A 574 38.00 -9.29 22.56
CA LEU A 574 38.18 -10.16 21.40
C LEU A 574 37.14 -9.83 20.31
N PRO A 575 37.47 -10.02 19.02
CA PRO A 575 36.61 -9.59 17.91
C PRO A 575 35.21 -10.22 17.93
N GLU A 576 35.07 -11.47 18.39
CA GLU A 576 33.80 -12.22 18.43
C GLU A 576 32.97 -11.94 19.70
N VAL A 577 33.40 -10.99 20.53
CA VAL A 577 32.61 -10.47 21.66
C VAL A 577 31.76 -9.30 21.16
N ALA A 578 30.46 -9.40 21.35
CA ALA A 578 29.50 -8.36 20.97
C ALA A 578 28.49 -8.08 22.09
N ALA A 579 27.90 -6.90 22.06
CA ALA A 579 26.69 -6.57 22.79
C ALA A 579 25.67 -6.08 21.76
N ILE A 580 24.36 -6.16 22.03
CA ILE A 580 23.33 -5.74 21.07
C ILE A 580 22.71 -4.44 21.56
N ARG A 581 23.14 -3.31 21.01
CA ARG A 581 22.63 -1.96 21.36
C ARG A 581 22.29 -1.11 20.15
N ARG A 582 23.03 -1.31 19.06
CA ARG A 582 23.02 -0.51 17.83
C ARG A 582 22.79 -1.41 16.62
N LEU A 583 22.37 -0.82 15.50
CA LEU A 583 22.27 -1.54 14.22
C LEU A 583 23.61 -2.12 13.76
N SER A 584 24.73 -1.44 14.06
CA SER A 584 26.08 -1.96 13.78
C SER A 584 26.37 -3.27 14.51
N ASP A 585 25.80 -3.44 15.71
CA ASP A 585 26.00 -4.66 16.50
C ASP A 585 25.25 -5.84 15.90
N VAL A 586 24.01 -5.60 15.43
CA VAL A 586 23.20 -6.61 14.72
C VAL A 586 23.97 -7.15 13.52
N ARG A 587 24.51 -6.25 12.67
CA ARG A 587 25.33 -6.63 11.50
C ARG A 587 26.59 -7.42 11.89
N LYS A 588 27.23 -7.04 13.00
CA LYS A 588 28.40 -7.77 13.53
C LYS A 588 28.00 -9.19 13.93
N VAL A 589 26.90 -9.34 14.67
CA VAL A 589 26.40 -10.63 15.14
C VAL A 589 25.96 -11.52 13.97
N GLU A 590 25.27 -10.97 12.96
CA GLU A 590 24.90 -11.67 11.73
C GLU A 590 26.12 -12.25 11.00
N THR A 591 27.19 -11.46 10.91
CA THR A 591 28.46 -11.91 10.31
C THR A 591 29.09 -13.03 11.13
N LEU A 592 29.13 -12.89 12.46
CA LEU A 592 29.72 -13.88 13.35
C LEU A 592 28.96 -15.21 13.32
N MET A 593 27.63 -15.17 13.24
CA MET A 593 26.77 -16.36 13.15
C MET A 593 27.11 -17.27 11.97
N MET A 594 27.67 -16.74 10.87
CA MET A 594 28.09 -17.55 9.72
C MET A 594 29.40 -18.30 9.96
N SER A 595 30.18 -17.90 10.98
CA SER A 595 31.53 -18.39 11.23
C SER A 595 31.65 -19.40 12.38
N THR A 596 30.59 -19.56 13.19
CA THR A 596 30.59 -20.45 14.36
C THR A 596 29.25 -21.17 14.53
N GLY A 597 29.30 -22.41 15.02
CA GLY A 597 28.11 -23.17 15.44
C GLY A 597 27.77 -23.04 16.92
N LYS A 598 28.60 -22.36 17.73
CA LYS A 598 28.45 -22.26 19.20
C LYS A 598 28.53 -20.83 19.69
N ALA A 599 27.60 -20.45 20.57
CA ALA A 599 27.52 -19.13 21.18
C ALA A 599 27.30 -19.20 22.70
N VAL A 600 27.94 -18.29 23.44
CA VAL A 600 27.65 -18.03 24.84
C VAL A 600 27.00 -16.67 25.01
N VAL A 601 25.93 -16.59 25.78
CA VAL A 601 25.30 -15.33 26.18
C VAL A 601 25.55 -15.10 27.67
N ILE A 602 26.22 -14.01 28.02
CA ILE A 602 26.48 -13.61 29.40
C ILE A 602 25.36 -12.66 29.85
N GLY A 603 24.48 -13.15 30.72
CA GLY A 603 23.31 -12.43 31.25
C GLY A 603 21.99 -13.08 30.84
N GLY A 604 21.19 -13.47 31.83
CA GLY A 604 19.86 -14.10 31.75
C GLY A 604 18.71 -13.10 31.99
N GLY A 605 18.89 -11.85 31.56
CA GLY A 605 17.81 -10.85 31.45
C GLY A 605 17.04 -11.00 30.13
N VAL A 606 16.04 -10.13 29.89
CA VAL A 606 15.19 -10.14 28.67
C VAL A 606 16.03 -10.17 27.40
N LEU A 607 16.88 -9.17 27.19
CA LEU A 607 17.68 -9.04 25.97
C LEU A 607 18.62 -10.23 25.76
N GLY A 608 19.21 -10.75 26.84
CA GLY A 608 20.08 -11.92 26.77
C GLY A 608 19.32 -13.19 26.37
N LEU A 609 18.13 -13.40 26.94
CA LEU A 609 17.29 -14.56 26.60
C LEU A 609 16.68 -14.44 25.19
N GLU A 610 16.31 -13.24 24.74
CA GLU A 610 15.87 -13.00 23.37
C GLU A 610 17.00 -13.22 22.35
N ALA A 611 18.19 -12.69 22.62
CA ALA A 611 19.36 -12.94 21.80
C ALA A 611 19.70 -14.43 21.74
N ALA A 612 19.64 -15.13 22.87
CA ALA A 612 19.86 -16.57 22.92
C ALA A 612 18.83 -17.35 22.09
N TRP A 613 17.58 -16.90 22.09
CA TRP A 613 16.52 -17.51 21.29
C TRP A 613 16.71 -17.29 19.79
N GLU A 614 17.08 -16.08 19.37
CA GLU A 614 17.32 -15.79 17.96
C GLU A 614 18.57 -16.50 17.44
N LEU A 615 19.66 -16.56 18.21
CA LEU A 615 20.84 -17.38 17.88
C LEU A 615 20.48 -18.87 17.76
N LYS A 616 19.60 -19.38 18.62
CA LYS A 616 19.14 -20.77 18.56
C LYS A 616 18.32 -21.03 17.28
N LYS A 617 17.45 -20.10 16.89
CA LYS A 617 16.69 -20.17 15.62
C LYS A 617 17.60 -20.15 14.39
N ALA A 618 18.73 -19.47 14.48
CA ALA A 618 19.78 -19.49 13.46
C ALA A 618 20.59 -20.79 13.40
N GLY A 619 20.33 -21.75 14.31
CA GLY A 619 20.94 -23.08 14.30
C GLY A 619 22.16 -23.24 15.21
N LEU A 620 22.51 -22.23 16.01
CA LEU A 620 23.65 -22.33 16.93
C LEU A 620 23.30 -23.13 18.19
N GLU A 621 24.32 -23.77 18.77
CA GLU A 621 24.29 -24.26 20.15
C GLU A 621 24.52 -23.07 21.10
N VAL A 622 23.52 -22.77 21.93
CA VAL A 622 23.54 -21.58 22.77
C VAL A 622 23.54 -21.94 24.25
N THR A 623 24.51 -21.40 25.00
CA THR A 623 24.54 -21.46 26.46
C THR A 623 24.40 -20.06 27.06
N VAL A 624 23.40 -19.86 27.91
CA VAL A 624 23.22 -18.64 28.71
C VAL A 624 23.86 -18.83 30.07
N LEU A 625 24.75 -17.90 30.44
CA LEU A 625 25.42 -17.84 31.73
C LEU A 625 24.86 -16.66 32.54
N GLU A 626 24.19 -16.95 33.64
CA GLU A 626 23.64 -15.94 34.56
C GLU A 626 24.33 -16.05 35.93
N MET A 627 24.80 -14.91 36.43
CA MET A 627 25.48 -14.81 37.72
C MET A 627 24.50 -14.95 38.89
N ALA A 628 23.30 -14.40 38.76
CA ALA A 628 22.24 -14.53 39.74
C ALA A 628 21.75 -15.99 39.85
N PRO A 629 21.21 -16.40 41.01
CA PRO A 629 20.68 -17.74 41.19
C PRO A 629 19.42 -18.01 40.34
N SER A 630 18.72 -16.96 39.91
CA SER A 630 17.49 -17.03 39.11
C SER A 630 17.53 -16.12 37.88
N LEU A 631 16.77 -16.49 36.84
CA LEU A 631 16.56 -15.68 35.65
C LEU A 631 15.70 -14.46 35.97
N MET A 632 16.02 -13.32 35.35
CA MET A 632 15.24 -12.08 35.48
C MET A 632 14.86 -11.75 36.94
N GLY A 633 15.79 -11.90 37.89
CA GLY A 633 15.49 -11.77 39.33
C GLY A 633 15.01 -10.39 39.78
N ARG A 634 15.10 -9.37 38.90
CA ARG A 634 14.48 -8.05 39.07
C ARG A 634 13.02 -8.00 38.62
N GLN A 635 12.43 -9.08 38.13
CA GLN A 635 11.05 -9.11 37.62
C GLN A 635 10.30 -10.36 38.06
N LEU A 636 10.98 -11.51 38.07
CA LEU A 636 10.40 -12.79 38.42
C LEU A 636 10.71 -13.20 39.86
N ASP A 637 9.84 -14.05 40.41
CA ASP A 637 10.15 -14.82 41.61
C ASP A 637 10.89 -16.12 41.25
N GLU A 638 11.39 -16.83 42.26
CA GLU A 638 12.17 -18.06 42.07
C GLU A 638 11.40 -19.13 41.30
N SER A 639 10.11 -19.34 41.63
CA SER A 639 9.28 -20.35 40.98
C SER A 639 9.05 -20.10 39.50
N SER A 640 8.83 -18.83 39.12
CA SER A 640 8.60 -18.41 37.74
C SER A 640 9.90 -18.46 36.93
N GLY A 641 11.03 -18.06 37.54
CA GLY A 641 12.34 -18.16 36.92
C GLY A 641 12.71 -19.60 36.59
N GLU A 642 12.40 -20.55 37.49
CA GLU A 642 12.62 -21.98 37.23
C GLU A 642 11.69 -22.53 36.13
N GLN A 643 10.43 -22.09 36.06
CA GLN A 643 9.55 -22.47 34.94
C GLN A 643 10.10 -21.99 33.59
N LEU A 644 10.58 -20.74 33.53
CA LEU A 644 11.20 -20.20 32.32
C LEU A 644 12.45 -20.99 31.92
N LYS A 645 13.27 -21.41 32.89
CA LYS A 645 14.45 -22.26 32.66
C LYS A 645 14.09 -23.63 32.08
N ILE A 646 13.02 -24.25 32.57
CA ILE A 646 12.50 -25.52 32.03
C ILE A 646 12.05 -25.34 30.57
N ILE A 647 11.28 -24.28 30.28
CA ILE A 647 10.82 -23.97 28.91
C ILE A 647 12.02 -23.72 27.98
N ALA A 648 13.00 -22.93 28.41
CA ALA A 648 14.22 -22.66 27.65
C ALA A 648 14.99 -23.94 27.31
N SER A 649 15.07 -24.87 28.27
CA SER A 649 15.75 -26.15 28.10
C SER A 649 15.04 -27.02 27.07
N LYS A 650 13.70 -27.05 27.06
CA LYS A 650 12.91 -27.74 26.03
C LYS A 650 13.07 -27.11 24.64
N ALA A 651 13.25 -25.78 24.59
CA ALA A 651 13.55 -25.05 23.36
C ALA A 651 15.01 -25.24 22.89
N GLY A 652 15.82 -26.01 23.61
CA GLY A 652 17.21 -26.34 23.24
C GLY A 652 18.22 -25.23 23.53
N VAL A 653 17.91 -24.32 24.45
CA VAL A 653 18.83 -23.31 25.00
C VAL A 653 19.29 -23.78 26.39
N VAL A 654 20.59 -23.92 26.57
CA VAL A 654 21.15 -24.34 27.87
C VAL A 654 21.28 -23.13 28.77
N ILE A 655 20.68 -23.16 29.96
CA ILE A 655 20.76 -22.05 30.92
C ILE A 655 21.47 -22.51 32.20
N ARG A 656 22.51 -21.78 32.57
CA ARG A 656 23.26 -21.97 33.82
C ARG A 656 23.14 -20.71 34.69
N THR A 657 22.48 -20.84 35.83
CA THR A 657 22.35 -19.77 36.84
C THR A 657 23.35 -19.96 37.98
N GLY A 658 23.64 -18.90 38.73
CA GLY A 658 24.59 -18.93 39.86
C GLY A 658 26.06 -19.07 39.44
N VAL A 659 26.39 -18.83 38.16
CA VAL A 659 27.73 -19.05 37.61
C VAL A 659 28.48 -17.74 37.40
N ASN A 660 29.76 -17.70 37.80
CA ASN A 660 30.57 -16.50 37.65
C ASN A 660 31.56 -16.68 36.50
N VAL A 661 31.49 -15.80 35.50
CA VAL A 661 32.49 -15.73 34.42
C VAL A 661 33.77 -15.09 34.96
N GLU A 662 34.92 -15.72 34.68
CA GLU A 662 36.25 -15.20 35.01
C GLU A 662 36.92 -14.54 33.82
N ALA A 663 36.90 -15.21 32.66
CA ALA A 663 37.56 -14.76 31.43
C ALA A 663 36.86 -15.31 30.18
N ILE A 664 37.04 -14.62 29.06
CA ILE A 664 36.77 -15.15 27.72
C ILE A 664 38.11 -15.65 27.17
N GLU A 665 38.20 -16.93 26.86
CA GLU A 665 39.43 -17.56 26.35
C GLU A 665 39.58 -17.36 24.84
N GLY A 666 40.83 -17.27 24.39
CA GLY A 666 41.16 -17.14 22.99
C GLY A 666 42.55 -16.56 22.73
N ASP A 667 43.26 -17.09 21.73
CA ASP A 667 44.47 -16.47 21.18
C ASP A 667 44.08 -15.69 19.91
N GLY A 668 43.77 -14.40 20.08
CA GLY A 668 43.27 -13.52 19.01
C GLY A 668 41.79 -13.73 18.63
N HIS A 669 41.25 -14.93 18.82
CA HIS A 669 39.85 -15.29 18.53
C HIS A 669 39.23 -16.08 19.68
N VAL A 670 37.93 -15.87 19.95
CA VAL A 670 37.20 -16.58 21.02
C VAL A 670 37.21 -18.10 20.81
N SER A 671 37.60 -18.84 21.85
CA SER A 671 37.51 -20.32 21.91
C SER A 671 36.55 -20.82 23.00
N GLY A 672 36.22 -19.98 23.99
CA GLY A 672 35.31 -20.34 25.07
C GLY A 672 35.21 -19.30 26.17
N VAL A 673 34.39 -19.61 27.19
CA VAL A 673 34.20 -18.77 28.37
C VAL A 673 34.56 -19.57 29.62
N ARG A 674 35.59 -19.12 30.35
CA ARG A 674 36.05 -19.74 31.59
C ARG A 674 35.26 -19.21 32.79
N LEU A 675 34.70 -20.13 33.56
CA LEU A 675 34.03 -19.84 34.83
C LEU A 675 35.05 -19.80 35.97
N LYS A 676 34.71 -19.12 37.08
CA LYS A 676 35.55 -19.11 38.30
C LYS A 676 35.78 -20.49 38.93
N THR A 677 34.99 -21.49 38.53
CA THR A 677 35.19 -22.90 38.93
C THR A 677 36.35 -23.57 38.17
N GLY A 678 36.89 -22.92 37.13
CA GLY A 678 37.87 -23.45 36.20
C GLY A 678 37.25 -24.19 34.99
N GLU A 679 35.94 -24.41 34.96
CA GLU A 679 35.25 -24.99 33.81
C GLU A 679 35.24 -24.01 32.62
N VAL A 680 35.48 -24.52 31.41
CA VAL A 680 35.40 -23.75 30.16
C VAL A 680 34.18 -24.19 29.36
N VAL A 681 33.31 -23.24 29.02
CA VAL A 681 32.18 -23.44 28.12
C VAL A 681 32.62 -23.04 26.71
N GLU A 682 32.69 -24.00 25.79
CA GLU A 682 33.10 -23.74 24.40
C GLU A 682 32.17 -22.74 23.71
N ALA A 683 32.77 -21.79 22.98
CA ALA A 683 32.06 -20.78 22.23
C ALA A 683 32.94 -20.27 21.09
N GLY A 684 32.37 -20.01 19.92
CA GLY A 684 33.05 -19.22 18.88
C GLY A 684 32.58 -17.76 18.83
N MET A 685 31.59 -17.39 19.65
CA MET A 685 31.12 -16.02 19.83
C MET A 685 30.53 -15.82 21.22
N VAL A 686 30.61 -14.59 21.73
CA VAL A 686 30.06 -14.23 23.04
C VAL A 686 29.18 -12.99 22.91
N ILE A 687 27.92 -13.09 23.34
CA ILE A 687 27.03 -11.93 23.51
C ILE A 687 27.04 -11.52 24.98
N VAL A 688 27.34 -10.24 25.25
CA VAL A 688 27.32 -9.68 26.61
C VAL A 688 26.05 -8.85 26.80
N SER A 689 25.23 -9.27 27.75
CA SER A 689 23.97 -8.63 28.17
C SER A 689 23.97 -8.40 29.69
N ALA A 690 24.96 -7.66 30.20
CA ALA A 690 25.15 -7.42 31.63
C ALA A 690 24.58 -6.09 32.15
N GLY A 691 23.62 -5.51 31.42
CA GLY A 691 22.99 -4.22 31.75
C GLY A 691 23.56 -3.04 30.96
N ILE A 692 23.13 -1.83 31.31
CA ILE A 692 23.49 -0.58 30.62
C ILE A 692 24.12 0.44 31.58
N ARG A 693 24.82 1.43 31.04
CA ARG A 693 25.33 2.60 31.75
C ARG A 693 24.93 3.87 31.00
N ALA A 694 24.38 4.84 31.73
CA ALA A 694 24.02 6.14 31.19
C ALA A 694 25.24 6.88 30.60
N ASN A 695 25.03 7.53 29.45
CA ASN A 695 26.05 8.34 28.80
C ASN A 695 26.12 9.73 29.45
N ILE A 696 26.91 9.88 30.53
CA ILE A 696 26.98 11.11 31.34
C ILE A 696 28.28 11.92 31.19
N GLU A 697 29.24 11.45 30.40
CA GLU A 697 30.56 12.08 30.32
C GLU A 697 30.53 13.48 29.72
N LEU A 698 29.68 13.73 28.71
CA LEU A 698 29.48 15.08 28.17
C LEU A 698 28.75 15.98 29.17
N ALA A 699 27.72 15.46 29.85
CA ALA A 699 27.01 16.20 30.90
C ALA A 699 27.94 16.67 32.04
N LYS A 700 28.89 15.83 32.46
CA LYS A 700 29.92 16.21 33.45
C LYS A 700 30.80 17.36 32.94
N LYS A 701 31.23 17.30 31.68
CA LYS A 701 32.02 18.38 31.04
C LYS A 701 31.24 19.68 30.91
N MET A 702 29.92 19.59 30.73
CA MET A 702 28.99 20.73 30.73
C MET A 702 28.75 21.34 32.11
N GLY A 703 29.22 20.70 33.19
CA GLY A 703 28.96 21.13 34.56
C GLY A 703 27.57 20.80 35.09
N LEU A 704 26.85 19.85 34.48
CA LEU A 704 25.55 19.38 34.97
C LEU A 704 25.72 18.46 36.19
N GLU A 705 24.76 18.50 37.12
CA GLU A 705 24.73 17.54 38.22
C GLU A 705 24.49 16.11 37.70
N THR A 706 25.38 15.18 38.07
CA THR A 706 25.30 13.78 37.64
C THR A 706 25.55 12.84 38.81
N LYS A 707 24.84 11.70 38.81
CA LYS A 707 25.07 10.55 39.71
C LYS A 707 25.20 9.27 38.88
N LYS A 708 24.14 8.45 38.82
CA LYS A 708 24.02 7.32 37.87
C LYS A 708 23.54 7.80 36.49
N GLY A 709 22.82 8.90 36.44
CA GLY A 709 22.42 9.65 35.23
C GLY A 709 22.56 11.17 35.47
N VAL A 710 22.12 11.97 34.51
CA VAL A 710 21.93 13.43 34.66
C VAL A 710 20.75 13.68 35.58
N VAL A 711 20.96 14.40 36.67
CA VAL A 711 19.90 14.65 37.68
C VAL A 711 18.89 15.64 37.11
N VAL A 712 17.61 15.28 37.18
CA VAL A 712 16.50 16.11 36.70
C VAL A 712 15.36 16.21 37.72
N ASN A 713 14.60 17.30 37.64
CA ASN A 713 13.34 17.50 38.39
C ASN A 713 12.14 16.88 37.64
N GLU A 714 10.93 17.06 38.17
CA GLU A 714 9.65 16.59 37.61
C GLU A 714 9.33 17.15 36.22
N LEU A 715 9.96 18.27 35.83
CA LEU A 715 9.83 18.88 34.51
C LEU A 715 10.91 18.39 33.51
N MET A 716 11.73 17.41 33.91
CA MET A 716 12.92 16.95 33.19
C MET A 716 14.01 18.03 33.00
N GLU A 717 13.94 19.12 33.77
CA GLU A 717 14.95 20.18 33.77
C GLU A 717 16.16 19.76 34.64
N THR A 718 17.36 20.09 34.17
CA THR A 718 18.62 19.82 34.88
C THR A 718 18.93 20.92 35.91
N SER A 719 20.11 20.84 36.54
CA SER A 719 20.62 21.90 37.41
C SER A 719 20.88 23.25 36.71
N VAL A 720 20.81 23.31 35.38
CA VAL A 720 21.04 24.52 34.57
C VAL A 720 19.78 24.89 33.80
N SER A 721 19.34 26.14 33.93
CA SER A 721 18.10 26.59 33.32
C SER A 721 18.13 26.55 31.78
N GLY A 722 17.03 26.03 31.21
CA GLY A 722 16.87 25.85 29.77
C GLY A 722 17.63 24.64 29.20
N ILE A 723 18.12 23.76 30.08
CA ILE A 723 18.78 22.50 29.75
C ILE A 723 18.00 21.37 30.38
N TYR A 724 17.57 20.43 29.56
CA TYR A 724 16.74 19.29 29.96
C TYR A 724 17.49 17.98 29.71
N ALA A 725 17.13 16.92 30.41
CA ALA A 725 17.66 15.58 30.13
C ALA A 725 16.55 14.53 30.21
N CYS A 726 16.57 13.56 29.30
CA CYS A 726 15.52 12.54 29.21
C CYS A 726 16.02 11.19 28.69
N GLY A 727 15.30 10.12 29.00
CA GLY A 727 15.63 8.76 28.60
C GLY A 727 16.69 8.11 29.46
N ASP A 728 17.38 7.09 28.93
CA ASP A 728 18.31 6.27 29.72
C ASP A 728 19.47 7.07 30.34
N CYS A 729 19.72 8.29 29.88
CA CYS A 729 20.74 9.17 30.42
C CYS A 729 20.28 9.99 31.65
N ALA A 730 18.97 10.07 31.91
CA ALA A 730 18.39 10.88 32.98
C ALA A 730 18.21 10.08 34.27
N GLN A 731 18.22 10.80 35.39
CA GLN A 731 17.97 10.27 36.73
C GLN A 731 16.95 11.14 37.45
N TYR A 732 15.82 10.54 37.80
CA TYR A 732 14.71 11.16 38.51
C TYR A 732 14.49 10.45 39.86
N HIS A 733 14.39 11.22 40.95
CA HIS A 733 14.22 10.69 42.33
C HIS A 733 15.15 9.50 42.67
N ASP A 734 16.45 9.68 42.44
CA ASP A 734 17.50 8.68 42.64
C ASP A 734 17.39 7.38 41.81
N THR A 735 16.47 7.37 40.83
CA THR A 735 16.23 6.23 39.95
C THR A 735 16.66 6.55 38.52
N ASN A 736 17.45 5.67 37.92
CA ASN A 736 17.75 5.64 36.50
C ASN A 736 17.05 4.40 35.92
N TYR A 737 15.94 4.63 35.20
CA TYR A 737 15.02 3.57 34.80
C TYR A 737 15.58 2.69 33.69
N GLY A 738 16.09 3.30 32.61
CA GLY A 738 16.76 2.58 31.53
C GLY A 738 15.85 1.64 30.74
N ILE A 739 14.58 2.01 30.55
CA ILE A 739 13.58 1.22 29.82
C ILE A 739 12.84 2.09 28.81
N TRP A 740 12.36 1.45 27.73
CA TRP A 740 11.73 2.14 26.61
C TRP A 740 10.52 3.01 26.97
N PRO A 741 9.51 2.54 27.75
CA PRO A 741 8.34 3.35 28.06
C PRO A 741 8.72 4.66 28.79
N GLU A 742 9.69 4.57 29.70
CA GLU A 742 10.18 5.72 30.45
C GLU A 742 10.93 6.70 29.56
N ALA A 743 11.69 6.21 28.58
CA ALA A 743 12.37 7.07 27.62
C ALA A 743 11.40 7.86 26.74
N VAL A 744 10.28 7.24 26.34
CA VAL A 744 9.21 7.90 25.59
C VAL A 744 8.57 9.02 26.42
N GLU A 745 8.11 8.73 27.65
CA GLU A 745 7.41 9.71 28.48
C GLU A 745 8.32 10.84 28.98
N GLN A 746 9.57 10.54 29.35
CA GLN A 746 10.55 11.57 29.70
C GLN A 746 10.88 12.45 28.49
N GLY A 747 10.96 11.88 27.29
CA GLY A 747 11.17 12.63 26.05
C GLY A 747 10.02 13.62 25.79
N LYS A 748 8.77 13.15 25.87
CA LYS A 748 7.58 14.00 25.75
C LYS A 748 7.60 15.15 26.76
N THR A 749 7.90 14.84 28.02
CA THR A 749 7.94 15.83 29.11
C THR A 749 9.05 16.87 28.89
N ALA A 750 10.27 16.43 28.56
CA ALA A 750 11.39 17.33 28.30
C ALA A 750 11.13 18.25 27.10
N GLY A 751 10.58 17.71 26.01
CA GLY A 751 10.21 18.51 24.84
C GLY A 751 9.12 19.53 25.14
N ALA A 752 8.09 19.13 25.88
CA ALA A 752 7.00 20.00 26.31
C ALA A 752 7.51 21.20 27.11
N ASN A 753 8.31 20.93 28.14
CA ASN A 753 8.81 21.97 29.03
C ASN A 753 9.90 22.82 28.39
N ALA A 754 10.70 22.27 27.46
CA ALA A 754 11.61 23.06 26.63
C ALA A 754 10.85 24.09 25.78
N ALA A 755 9.66 23.73 25.27
CA ALA A 755 8.76 24.63 24.55
C ALA A 755 7.99 25.61 25.45
N GLY A 756 8.16 25.53 26.78
CA GLY A 756 7.57 26.46 27.74
C GLY A 756 6.24 26.00 28.35
N ASP A 757 5.86 24.74 28.15
CA ASP A 757 4.76 24.10 28.89
C ASP A 757 5.16 23.84 30.36
N SER A 758 4.25 23.32 31.17
CA SER A 758 4.48 22.92 32.57
C SER A 758 3.92 21.52 32.83
N LEU A 759 4.37 20.56 32.01
CA LEU A 759 3.99 19.16 32.10
C LEU A 759 4.87 18.45 33.13
N GLU A 760 4.24 17.86 34.16
CA GLU A 760 4.94 17.05 35.17
C GLU A 760 5.06 15.58 34.71
N TYR A 761 6.27 15.03 34.81
CA TYR A 761 6.54 13.63 34.52
C TYR A 761 6.04 12.73 35.65
N THR A 762 5.24 11.72 35.27
CA THR A 762 4.85 10.63 36.15
C THR A 762 5.51 9.32 35.68
N PRO A 763 6.21 8.59 36.56
CA PRO A 763 6.81 7.30 36.22
C PRO A 763 5.78 6.30 35.68
N VAL A 764 6.17 5.56 34.66
CA VAL A 764 5.33 4.53 34.05
C VAL A 764 5.61 3.18 34.73
N PRO A 765 4.60 2.35 35.03
CA PRO A 765 4.84 1.02 35.59
C PRO A 765 5.82 0.21 34.71
N ALA A 766 6.92 -0.25 35.31
CA ALA A 766 7.91 -1.08 34.64
C ALA A 766 7.36 -2.52 34.47
N ALA A 767 6.51 -2.71 33.47
CA ALA A 767 6.14 -4.04 33.01
C ALA A 767 7.31 -4.67 32.24
N LEU A 768 7.61 -5.92 32.56
CA LEU A 768 8.50 -6.74 31.76
C LEU A 768 7.67 -7.63 30.86
N THR A 769 8.08 -7.65 29.60
CA THR A 769 7.58 -8.58 28.61
C THR A 769 8.73 -9.31 27.95
N PHE A 770 8.53 -10.59 27.65
CA PHE A 770 9.49 -11.40 26.92
C PHE A 770 8.76 -12.33 25.98
N HIS A 771 9.26 -12.43 24.74
CA HIS A 771 8.77 -13.36 23.73
C HIS A 771 9.94 -14.15 23.18
N GLY A 772 9.96 -15.46 23.45
CA GLY A 772 11.03 -16.34 23.00
C GLY A 772 10.87 -17.73 23.56
N MET A 773 11.66 -18.68 23.06
CA MET A 773 11.67 -20.07 23.53
C MET A 773 10.28 -20.74 23.43
N ASN A 774 9.51 -20.38 22.40
CA ASN A 774 8.11 -20.79 22.21
C ASN A 774 7.16 -20.42 23.36
N THR A 775 7.51 -19.40 24.16
CA THR A 775 6.66 -18.89 25.23
C THR A 775 6.59 -17.36 25.20
N ALA A 776 5.69 -16.83 26.01
CA ALA A 776 5.53 -15.41 26.25
C ALA A 776 5.42 -15.17 27.76
N LEU A 777 5.99 -14.08 28.25
CA LEU A 777 6.04 -13.74 29.67
C LEU A 777 5.64 -12.28 29.84
N PHE A 778 4.80 -12.02 30.84
CA PHE A 778 4.46 -10.69 31.33
C PHE A 778 4.63 -10.66 32.85
N ALA A 779 5.33 -9.66 33.38
CA ALA A 779 5.48 -9.46 34.81
C ALA A 779 5.41 -7.96 35.14
N ALA A 780 4.55 -7.59 36.09
CA ALA A 780 4.37 -6.20 36.48
C ALA A 780 4.14 -6.07 38.00
N GLY A 781 4.54 -4.93 38.57
CA GLY A 781 4.35 -4.62 39.98
C GLY A 781 5.34 -5.31 40.94
N ASP A 782 4.97 -5.34 42.22
CA ASP A 782 5.70 -6.01 43.29
C ASP A 782 5.35 -7.51 43.35
N ASN A 783 6.22 -8.30 42.73
CA ASN A 783 6.13 -9.75 42.66
C ASN A 783 6.76 -10.45 43.88
N GLY A 784 6.54 -9.90 45.08
CA GLY A 784 6.93 -10.55 46.33
C GLY A 784 8.41 -10.40 46.69
N ARG A 785 9.06 -9.29 46.31
CA ARG A 785 10.52 -9.15 46.48
C ARG A 785 10.94 -8.56 47.82
N ASN A 786 10.06 -7.88 48.51
CA ASN A 786 10.41 -7.31 49.80
C ASN A 786 10.26 -8.38 50.88
N PRO A 787 11.36 -8.92 51.45
CA PRO A 787 11.26 -9.97 52.47
C PRO A 787 10.60 -9.47 53.77
N ASN A 788 10.44 -8.16 53.94
CA ASN A 788 9.77 -7.55 55.09
C ASN A 788 8.25 -7.40 54.91
N LEU A 789 7.71 -7.77 53.75
CA LEU A 789 6.28 -7.72 53.47
C LEU A 789 5.69 -9.12 53.38
N TYR A 790 4.46 -9.28 53.88
CA TYR A 790 3.71 -10.54 53.79
C TYR A 790 2.66 -10.44 52.69
N TYR A 791 2.83 -11.25 51.66
CA TYR A 791 1.96 -11.26 50.50
C TYR A 791 0.96 -12.41 50.61
N LYS A 792 -0.30 -12.13 50.24
CA LYS A 792 -1.23 -13.18 49.85
C LYS A 792 -0.98 -13.49 48.38
N THR A 793 -0.74 -14.75 48.03
CA THR A 793 -0.48 -15.15 46.64
C THR A 793 -1.50 -16.15 46.13
N VAL A 794 -1.85 -16.07 44.85
CA VAL A 794 -2.62 -17.08 44.13
C VAL A 794 -1.78 -17.59 42.98
N GLU A 795 -1.61 -18.90 42.90
CA GLU A 795 -0.80 -19.54 41.88
C GLU A 795 -1.64 -20.53 41.08
N PHE A 796 -1.49 -20.52 39.77
CA PHE A 796 -2.03 -21.52 38.87
C PHE A 796 -0.91 -22.00 37.95
N ARG A 797 -0.80 -23.33 37.84
CA ARG A 797 0.28 -23.99 37.12
C ARG A 797 -0.29 -25.16 36.30
N ASP A 798 -0.28 -25.02 34.98
CA ASP A 798 -0.62 -26.07 34.01
C ASP A 798 0.60 -26.35 33.14
N MET A 799 1.47 -27.26 33.61
CA MET A 799 2.69 -27.62 32.88
C MET A 799 2.45 -28.50 31.67
N GLY A 800 1.25 -29.07 31.51
CA GLY A 800 0.86 -29.77 30.28
C GLY A 800 0.72 -28.80 29.11
N LYS A 801 0.27 -27.57 29.39
CA LYS A 801 0.17 -26.46 28.44
C LYS A 801 1.31 -25.44 28.54
N GLU A 802 2.27 -25.66 29.43
CA GLU A 802 3.38 -24.73 29.72
C GLU A 802 2.90 -23.34 30.17
N GLN A 803 1.80 -23.31 30.93
CA GLN A 803 1.18 -22.09 31.43
C GLN A 803 1.40 -21.94 32.93
N TYR A 804 1.79 -20.74 33.35
CA TYR A 804 1.96 -20.38 34.75
C TYR A 804 1.45 -18.96 34.98
N ARG A 805 0.67 -18.75 36.04
CA ARG A 805 0.25 -17.43 36.47
C ARG A 805 0.30 -17.30 37.98
N LYS A 806 0.78 -16.16 38.46
CA LYS A 806 0.84 -15.83 39.88
C LYS A 806 0.44 -14.39 40.13
N TYR A 807 -0.40 -14.21 41.13
CA TYR A 807 -0.89 -12.90 41.57
C TYR A 807 -0.45 -12.64 43.00
N TYR A 808 -0.04 -11.42 43.28
CA TYR A 808 0.43 -10.96 44.59
C TYR A 808 -0.50 -9.88 45.12
N PHE A 809 -0.87 -9.98 46.39
CA PHE A 809 -1.73 -9.03 47.07
C PHE A 809 -1.13 -8.58 48.40
N LEU A 810 -1.14 -7.27 48.62
CA LEU A 810 -0.82 -6.62 49.89
C LEU A 810 -2.09 -5.95 50.42
N ASN A 811 -2.45 -6.19 51.69
CA ASN A 811 -3.68 -5.66 52.29
C ASN A 811 -4.95 -5.96 51.46
N ASN A 812 -5.04 -7.17 50.87
CA ASN A 812 -6.10 -7.58 49.94
C ASN A 812 -6.21 -6.74 48.64
N ARG A 813 -5.18 -5.97 48.30
CA ARG A 813 -5.09 -5.18 47.07
C ARG A 813 -4.01 -5.74 46.17
N MET A 814 -4.29 -5.83 44.87
CA MET A 814 -3.33 -6.36 43.90
C MET A 814 -2.06 -5.50 43.89
N SER A 815 -0.92 -6.16 44.04
CA SER A 815 0.40 -5.52 44.08
C SER A 815 1.33 -6.00 42.98
N GLY A 816 1.12 -7.20 42.44
CA GLY A 816 1.97 -7.75 41.39
C GLY A 816 1.33 -8.92 40.64
N VAL A 817 1.83 -9.17 39.44
CA VAL A 817 1.40 -10.24 38.55
C VAL A 817 2.56 -10.80 37.75
N ILE A 818 2.53 -12.12 37.55
CA ILE A 818 3.36 -12.86 36.61
C ILE A 818 2.43 -13.74 35.77
N LEU A 819 2.54 -13.64 34.45
CA LEU A 819 1.89 -14.50 33.46
C LEU A 819 2.97 -15.10 32.56
N LEU A 820 2.98 -16.41 32.37
CA LEU A 820 3.91 -17.15 31.52
C LEU A 820 3.11 -18.15 30.67
N GLY A 821 3.42 -18.20 29.38
CA GLY A 821 2.69 -18.99 28.37
C GLY A 821 1.49 -18.25 27.80
N ASP A 822 0.41 -18.12 28.58
CA ASP A 822 -0.83 -17.44 28.17
C ASP A 822 -0.91 -16.02 28.72
N LEU A 823 -0.87 -15.03 27.82
CA LEU A 823 -0.95 -13.60 28.15
C LEU A 823 -2.34 -13.00 27.94
N SER A 824 -3.38 -13.80 27.68
CA SER A 824 -4.74 -13.32 27.43
C SER A 824 -5.31 -12.41 28.54
N ARG A 825 -4.83 -12.59 29.78
CA ARG A 825 -5.24 -11.76 30.93
C ARG A 825 -4.38 -10.50 31.14
N MET A 826 -3.37 -10.26 30.32
CA MET A 826 -2.44 -9.14 30.53
C MET A 826 -3.16 -7.79 30.66
N ALA A 827 -4.10 -7.47 29.76
CA ALA A 827 -4.85 -6.21 29.81
C ALA A 827 -5.62 -6.02 31.12
N VAL A 828 -6.43 -7.02 31.47
CA VAL A 828 -7.24 -7.01 32.70
C VAL A 828 -6.34 -6.92 33.94
N MET A 829 -5.18 -7.59 33.92
CA MET A 829 -4.25 -7.57 35.05
C MET A 829 -3.44 -6.28 35.16
N THR A 830 -3.11 -5.62 34.05
CA THR A 830 -2.51 -4.29 34.06
C THR A 830 -3.48 -3.27 34.66
N GLU A 831 -4.73 -3.26 34.21
CA GLU A 831 -5.77 -2.38 34.74
C GLU A 831 -6.05 -2.68 36.23
N ALA A 832 -6.14 -3.95 36.61
CA ALA A 832 -6.33 -4.35 38.00
C ALA A 832 -5.15 -3.93 38.89
N LEU A 833 -3.92 -3.93 38.36
CA LEU A 833 -2.74 -3.47 39.08
C LEU A 833 -2.73 -1.94 39.23
N GLU A 834 -3.03 -1.20 38.16
CA GLU A 834 -3.12 0.28 38.17
C GLU A 834 -4.22 0.77 39.14
N ASN A 835 -5.35 0.06 39.20
CA ASN A 835 -6.48 0.39 40.08
C ASN A 835 -6.37 -0.20 41.49
N HIS A 836 -5.29 -0.95 41.80
CA HIS A 836 -5.16 -1.70 43.06
C HIS A 836 -6.42 -2.53 43.39
N ALA A 837 -6.89 -3.35 42.44
CA ALA A 837 -8.12 -4.12 42.54
C ALA A 837 -8.14 -5.01 43.80
N ALA A 838 -9.33 -5.22 44.38
CA ALA A 838 -9.46 -6.07 45.55
C ALA A 838 -9.31 -7.55 45.18
N TYR A 839 -8.87 -8.36 46.13
CA TYR A 839 -8.66 -9.80 45.94
C TYR A 839 -9.88 -10.51 45.33
N GLN A 840 -11.11 -10.20 45.75
CA GLN A 840 -12.31 -10.85 45.23
C GLN A 840 -12.55 -10.53 43.76
N ASP A 841 -12.43 -9.25 43.38
CA ASP A 841 -12.64 -8.77 42.01
C ASP A 841 -11.69 -9.43 41.00
N VAL A 842 -10.44 -9.69 41.42
CA VAL A 842 -9.44 -10.35 40.58
C VAL A 842 -9.71 -11.86 40.42
N MET A 843 -10.38 -12.49 41.40
CA MET A 843 -10.69 -13.93 41.37
C MET A 843 -12.02 -14.26 40.70
N GLU A 844 -12.97 -13.33 40.67
CA GLU A 844 -14.29 -13.51 40.05
C GLU A 844 -14.28 -13.30 38.52
N ASN A 845 -13.23 -12.66 38.00
CA ASN A 845 -12.91 -12.52 36.57
C ASN A 845 -11.75 -13.42 36.15
#